data_AF-A0A3C0PEY2-F1
#
_entry.id   AF-A0A3C0PEY2-F1
#
_cell.length_a   1.000
_cell.length_b   1.000
_cell.length_c   1.000
_cell.angle_alpha   90.00
_cell.angle_beta   90.00
_cell.angle_gamma   90.00
#
_symmetry.space_group_name_H-M   'P 1'
#
loop_
_entity.id
_entity.type
_entity.pdbx_description
1 polymer ?
#
loop_
_entity_poly.entity_id
_entity_poly.type
_entity_poly.pdbx_seq_one_letter_code
_entity_poly.pdbx_strand_id
1 'polypeptide(L)'
;MHIKTSKTSHHTIGLLIEDITGPYQSGIWPGIACAAGKLGVQVQCYCGGALDFSPQNPWEYQRNSIYDFAVKSDLDGYIISGSLGGYVSHHKFIEFVKRFEGRPVVSLIPVLDSIPAVYVDNHKGMYDLVTHLICDHNYKTFAFIRGPEGNSEAEERFMLFKELLDNHKLTLNPDTVIQGDFTRESGVKAVEYLFDRNLNVDAIIASADEIAIGCLNALRERGIDVPGKIAVVGFDDIFETSVVSPPLTTVRQPMSELGKIAVEMLVELIKGEKVPSTAVLDTTLKIRQSCGCFEYSLPAAKTTLSRNLESKHDVSAGNGSGIQSILSRIDPSIHKRAGKLIEAFINDVDSMQNVMFIKEVDKVAGEYLFDAGFYDSWNAVFMELWFFAQRSYEFKKLTFANTLLFESAGIRVEAAKRMQGFKIVSEARENRIIRKLGQTIANILDMDLLFDTAVKHFPKLGIKTFFIMLYDNVEKNSGLQYKLICINGKRRLSLLSKNNKAGLMSGLSGVFDPAYPPVFIIEPLYFQKECFGMLVCENDVAVNAERYEIVSEYLSGALHSAFLMQKVQHQSAILEKANKELARLQVKEHAYLESVNRELEQGRKIQKGFLPEYLPQPKGWEVAASFVPARAVSGDFYDAFMLDDKYMALVIADVSGKDVSAALFMALICTLIRILTERLHAEGLDPLESAKIINEYVFSHYSQAKDRQMYTTLFLGLLDVNSSELRYCNAGHYAPLLLSNAGIDLKLPPTGPALGLIPEAEFIKKSVILPPESILFAYTDGVTDARSPEGIQFTSNRLFNILQQPAGSATEKLSQVETALFAHINGAEPSDDITILVLRRAGNGI
;
A
#
# COMPACT_ATOMS: atom_id res chain seq x y z
N MET A 1 -31.81 22.15 -31.56
CA MET A 1 -32.62 21.39 -32.54
C MET A 1 -32.73 19.97 -31.99
N HIS A 2 -33.88 19.60 -31.42
CA HIS A 2 -34.09 18.27 -30.83
C HIS A 2 -34.19 17.25 -31.96
N ILE A 3 -33.09 16.52 -32.21
CA ILE A 3 -33.12 15.33 -33.07
C ILE A 3 -33.84 14.24 -32.26
N LYS A 4 -35.08 13.94 -32.64
CA LYS A 4 -35.74 12.69 -32.25
C LYS A 4 -34.99 11.54 -32.92
N THR A 5 -34.03 10.95 -32.22
CA THR A 5 -33.48 9.64 -32.60
C THR A 5 -34.52 8.57 -32.24
N SER A 6 -35.02 7.85 -33.23
CA SER A 6 -35.79 6.62 -33.01
C SER A 6 -34.95 5.64 -32.18
N LYS A 7 -35.43 5.26 -30.99
CA LYS A 7 -34.83 4.19 -30.19
C LYS A 7 -35.00 2.86 -30.93
N THR A 8 -33.97 2.38 -31.63
CA THR A 8 -33.76 0.93 -31.75
C THR A 8 -33.21 0.48 -30.40
N SER A 9 -34.06 -0.02 -29.51
CA SER A 9 -33.60 -0.55 -28.22
C SER A 9 -32.98 -1.93 -28.45
N HIS A 10 -31.68 -1.97 -28.65
CA HIS A 10 -30.92 -3.22 -28.62
C HIS A 10 -30.98 -3.78 -27.19
N HIS A 11 -31.15 -5.10 -27.06
CA HIS A 11 -30.96 -5.76 -25.78
C HIS A 11 -29.50 -5.61 -25.34
N THR A 12 -29.26 -5.45 -24.04
CA THR A 12 -27.92 -5.31 -23.48
C THR A 12 -27.66 -6.43 -22.48
N ILE A 13 -26.66 -7.26 -22.75
CA ILE A 13 -26.28 -8.39 -21.90
C ILE A 13 -24.93 -8.17 -21.24
N GLY A 14 -24.76 -8.69 -20.03
CA GLY A 14 -23.48 -8.74 -19.33
C GLY A 14 -22.80 -10.09 -19.52
N LEU A 15 -21.52 -10.10 -19.89
CA LEU A 15 -20.67 -11.29 -19.85
C LEU A 15 -19.68 -11.14 -18.69
N LEU A 16 -19.68 -12.08 -17.76
CA LEU A 16 -18.76 -12.10 -16.62
C LEU A 16 -17.71 -13.18 -16.85
N ILE A 17 -16.45 -12.76 -16.99
CA ILE A 17 -15.28 -13.62 -17.22
C ILE A 17 -14.12 -13.19 -16.31
N GLU A 18 -13.19 -14.11 -16.06
CA GLU A 18 -11.96 -13.86 -15.29
C GLU A 18 -11.05 -12.86 -16.02
N ASP A 19 -10.80 -13.10 -17.30
CA ASP A 19 -10.10 -12.23 -18.23
C ASP A 19 -10.57 -12.52 -19.66
N ILE A 20 -10.12 -11.72 -20.63
CA ILE A 20 -10.40 -11.95 -22.05
C ILE A 20 -9.23 -12.61 -22.80
N THR A 21 -8.06 -12.65 -22.18
CA THR A 21 -6.78 -13.05 -22.78
C THR A 21 -6.40 -14.50 -22.51
N GLY A 22 -7.01 -15.10 -21.48
CA GLY A 22 -6.79 -16.47 -21.07
C GLY A 22 -6.98 -17.45 -22.24
N PRO A 23 -6.16 -18.51 -22.35
CA PRO A 23 -6.22 -19.45 -23.47
C PRO A 23 -7.59 -20.09 -23.69
N TYR A 24 -8.37 -20.30 -22.62
CA TYR A 24 -9.73 -20.82 -22.67
C TYR A 24 -10.74 -19.71 -23.07
N GLN A 25 -10.67 -18.56 -22.42
CA GLN A 25 -11.59 -17.43 -22.61
C GLN A 25 -11.48 -16.84 -24.02
N SER A 26 -10.25 -16.74 -24.55
CA SER A 26 -9.97 -16.30 -25.92
C SER A 26 -10.54 -17.23 -26.99
N GLY A 27 -10.79 -18.51 -26.66
CA GLY A 27 -11.50 -19.45 -27.53
C GLY A 27 -13.02 -19.27 -27.51
N ILE A 28 -13.60 -18.81 -26.39
CA ILE A 28 -15.04 -18.59 -26.23
C ILE A 28 -15.48 -17.25 -26.85
N TRP A 29 -14.68 -16.21 -26.65
CA TRP A 29 -15.00 -14.83 -27.03
C TRP A 29 -15.46 -14.65 -28.50
N PRO A 30 -14.79 -15.24 -29.52
CA PRO A 30 -15.21 -15.11 -30.92
C PRO A 30 -16.66 -15.59 -31.16
N GLY A 31 -17.07 -16.64 -30.45
CA GLY A 31 -18.43 -17.17 -30.49
C GLY A 31 -19.46 -16.19 -29.98
N ILE A 32 -19.18 -15.58 -28.82
CA ILE A 32 -20.03 -14.57 -28.19
C ILE A 32 -20.16 -13.35 -29.09
N ALA A 33 -19.03 -12.80 -29.56
CA ALA A 33 -19.00 -11.61 -30.40
C ALA A 33 -19.75 -11.83 -31.73
N CYS A 34 -19.56 -13.00 -32.37
CA CYS A 34 -20.24 -13.35 -33.60
C CYS A 34 -21.77 -13.47 -33.41
N ALA A 35 -22.21 -14.17 -32.36
CA ALA A 35 -23.63 -14.37 -32.06
C ALA A 35 -24.31 -13.04 -31.71
N ALA A 36 -23.69 -12.21 -30.87
CA ALA A 36 -24.21 -10.91 -30.49
C ALA A 36 -24.38 -9.98 -31.72
N GLY A 37 -23.38 -9.96 -32.61
CA GLY A 37 -23.44 -9.20 -33.86
C GLY A 37 -24.57 -9.65 -34.79
N LYS A 38 -24.80 -10.97 -34.90
CA LYS A 38 -25.90 -11.53 -35.71
C LYS A 38 -27.28 -11.25 -35.11
N LEU A 39 -27.41 -11.30 -33.79
CA LEU A 39 -28.68 -11.12 -33.07
C LEU A 39 -29.01 -9.65 -32.77
N GLY A 40 -28.09 -8.72 -33.05
CA GLY A 40 -28.31 -7.30 -32.81
C GLY A 40 -28.32 -6.93 -31.33
N VAL A 41 -27.52 -7.61 -30.51
CA VAL A 41 -27.45 -7.46 -29.04
C VAL A 41 -26.13 -6.80 -28.63
N GLN A 42 -26.20 -5.88 -27.67
CA GLN A 42 -25.04 -5.21 -27.08
C GLN A 42 -24.43 -6.10 -25.98
N VAL A 43 -23.11 -6.26 -25.96
CA VAL A 43 -22.40 -7.05 -24.94
C VAL A 43 -21.54 -6.13 -24.08
N GLN A 44 -21.67 -6.23 -22.76
CA GLN A 44 -20.74 -5.64 -21.80
C GLN A 44 -19.95 -6.76 -21.12
N CYS A 45 -18.69 -6.90 -21.50
CA CYS A 45 -17.77 -7.92 -21.01
C CYS A 45 -17.01 -7.39 -19.79
N TYR A 46 -17.32 -7.93 -18.62
CA TYR A 46 -16.71 -7.61 -17.34
C TYR A 46 -15.55 -8.57 -17.09
N CYS A 47 -14.32 -8.09 -17.31
CA CYS A 47 -13.07 -8.82 -17.12
C CYS A 47 -12.62 -8.66 -15.67
N GLY A 48 -13.23 -9.45 -14.78
CA GLY A 48 -13.01 -9.36 -13.35
C GLY A 48 -11.81 -10.23 -12.98
N GLY A 49 -12.02 -11.33 -12.29
CA GLY A 49 -10.96 -12.26 -11.93
C GLY A 49 -11.54 -13.48 -11.23
N ALA A 50 -10.67 -14.36 -10.75
CA ALA A 50 -11.07 -15.42 -9.82
C ALA A 50 -11.82 -14.83 -8.61
N LEU A 51 -12.90 -15.50 -8.16
CA LEU A 51 -13.81 -14.93 -7.14
C LEU A 51 -13.19 -14.61 -5.78
N ASP A 52 -12.13 -15.32 -5.38
CA ASP A 52 -11.56 -15.25 -4.02
C ASP A 52 -10.02 -15.21 -4.04
N PHE A 53 -9.39 -16.29 -4.49
CA PHE A 53 -7.93 -16.39 -4.61
C PHE A 53 -7.57 -16.92 -5.98
N SER A 54 -6.39 -16.56 -6.45
CA SER A 54 -5.74 -17.12 -7.63
C SER A 54 -4.25 -17.33 -7.31
N PRO A 55 -3.66 -18.47 -7.71
CA PRO A 55 -2.25 -18.75 -7.49
C PRO A 55 -1.31 -17.73 -8.15
N GLN A 56 -1.74 -17.09 -9.23
CA GLN A 56 -0.94 -16.14 -10.01
C GLN A 56 -0.88 -14.76 -9.35
N ASN A 57 -1.99 -14.32 -8.76
CA ASN A 57 -2.13 -12.96 -8.24
C ASN A 57 -3.00 -12.93 -6.97
N PRO A 58 -2.41 -12.70 -5.78
CA PRO A 58 -3.16 -12.66 -4.52
C PRO A 58 -4.10 -11.45 -4.41
N TRP A 59 -3.98 -10.46 -5.31
CA TRP A 59 -4.86 -9.29 -5.36
C TRP A 59 -5.96 -9.42 -6.41
N GLU A 60 -6.06 -10.57 -7.09
CA GLU A 60 -6.97 -10.73 -8.23
C GLU A 60 -8.44 -10.49 -7.85
N TYR A 61 -8.85 -10.86 -6.64
CA TYR A 61 -10.21 -10.63 -6.15
C TYR A 61 -10.65 -9.16 -6.16
N GLN A 62 -9.71 -8.20 -6.15
CA GLN A 62 -10.02 -6.77 -6.22
C GLN A 62 -10.58 -6.38 -7.58
N ARG A 63 -10.26 -7.14 -8.63
CA ARG A 63 -10.84 -6.99 -9.97
C ARG A 63 -12.36 -7.24 -9.95
N ASN A 64 -12.86 -8.03 -9.00
CA ASN A 64 -14.28 -8.39 -8.90
C ASN A 64 -15.20 -7.24 -8.47
N SER A 65 -14.66 -6.08 -8.11
CA SER A 65 -15.47 -4.88 -7.83
C SER A 65 -16.29 -4.43 -9.04
N ILE A 66 -15.88 -4.83 -10.26
CA ILE A 66 -16.65 -4.56 -11.48
C ILE A 66 -17.90 -5.43 -11.57
N TYR A 67 -17.94 -6.60 -10.92
CA TYR A 67 -19.15 -7.44 -10.87
C TYR A 67 -20.23 -6.80 -10.00
N ASP A 68 -19.86 -6.09 -8.93
CA ASP A 68 -20.81 -5.27 -8.16
C ASP A 68 -21.44 -4.16 -9.01
N PHE A 69 -20.67 -3.63 -9.96
CA PHE A 69 -21.19 -2.66 -10.91
C PHE A 69 -22.11 -3.32 -11.95
N ALA A 70 -21.78 -4.52 -12.44
CA ALA A 70 -22.65 -5.29 -13.33
C ALA A 70 -24.02 -5.54 -12.68
N VAL A 71 -24.07 -5.99 -11.41
CA VAL A 71 -25.32 -6.21 -10.65
C VAL A 71 -26.20 -4.95 -10.61
N LYS A 72 -25.59 -3.77 -10.43
CA LYS A 72 -26.28 -2.48 -10.33
C LYS A 72 -26.63 -1.85 -11.68
N SER A 73 -26.11 -2.40 -12.77
CA SER A 73 -26.30 -1.88 -14.12
C SER A 73 -27.68 -2.25 -14.66
N ASP A 74 -28.18 -1.52 -15.65
CA ASP A 74 -29.45 -1.81 -16.31
C ASP A 74 -29.20 -2.73 -17.52
N LEU A 75 -29.11 -4.05 -17.24
CA LEU A 75 -28.81 -5.10 -18.21
C LEU A 75 -30.00 -6.06 -18.30
N ASP A 76 -30.28 -6.57 -19.49
CA ASP A 76 -31.41 -7.47 -19.74
C ASP A 76 -31.13 -8.91 -19.29
N GLY A 77 -29.86 -9.31 -19.19
CA GLY A 77 -29.47 -10.65 -18.74
C GLY A 77 -27.96 -10.84 -18.66
N TYR A 78 -27.52 -11.99 -18.15
CA TYR A 78 -26.13 -12.28 -17.87
C TYR A 78 -25.67 -13.64 -18.40
N ILE A 79 -24.44 -13.70 -18.90
CA ILE A 79 -23.68 -14.92 -19.10
C ILE A 79 -22.58 -14.93 -18.05
N ILE A 80 -22.52 -15.97 -17.23
CA ILE A 80 -21.49 -16.13 -16.19
C ILE A 80 -20.61 -17.31 -16.55
N SER A 81 -19.31 -17.06 -16.72
CA SER A 81 -18.33 -18.12 -17.03
C SER A 81 -17.86 -18.86 -15.79
N GLY A 82 -17.65 -20.16 -15.93
CA GLY A 82 -17.06 -21.02 -14.91
C GLY A 82 -15.60 -20.68 -14.58
N SER A 83 -14.92 -19.89 -15.42
CA SER A 83 -13.56 -19.38 -15.15
C SER A 83 -13.47 -18.63 -13.81
N LEU A 84 -14.50 -17.85 -13.46
CA LEU A 84 -14.63 -17.18 -12.16
C LEU A 84 -14.56 -18.16 -10.97
N GLY A 85 -15.05 -19.37 -11.19
CA GLY A 85 -15.17 -20.44 -10.22
C GLY A 85 -13.92 -21.31 -10.06
N GLY A 86 -12.82 -21.01 -10.78
CA GLY A 86 -11.64 -21.87 -10.86
C GLY A 86 -11.12 -22.33 -9.51
N TYR A 87 -11.08 -21.44 -8.51
CA TYR A 87 -10.44 -21.67 -7.20
C TYR A 87 -11.40 -21.54 -6.01
N VAL A 88 -12.72 -21.65 -6.24
CA VAL A 88 -13.73 -21.60 -5.19
C VAL A 88 -14.61 -22.84 -5.21
N SER A 89 -15.22 -23.16 -4.08
CA SER A 89 -16.16 -24.28 -4.02
C SER A 89 -17.41 -24.00 -4.86
N HIS A 90 -18.04 -25.07 -5.35
CA HIS A 90 -19.32 -24.99 -6.08
C HIS A 90 -20.39 -24.17 -5.32
N HIS A 91 -20.42 -24.28 -3.99
CA HIS A 91 -21.31 -23.47 -3.14
C HIS A 91 -21.03 -21.96 -3.23
N LYS A 92 -19.76 -21.54 -3.14
CA LYS A 92 -19.37 -20.13 -3.27
C LYS A 92 -19.71 -19.58 -4.66
N PHE A 93 -19.54 -20.38 -5.71
CA PHE A 93 -19.92 -20.00 -7.06
C PHE A 93 -21.45 -19.79 -7.17
N ILE A 94 -22.27 -20.69 -6.61
CA ILE A 94 -23.72 -20.52 -6.52
C ILE A 94 -24.08 -19.21 -5.80
N GLU A 95 -23.45 -18.94 -4.66
CA GLU A 95 -23.70 -17.71 -3.89
C GLU A 95 -23.40 -16.45 -4.71
N PHE A 96 -22.35 -16.48 -5.53
CA PHE A 96 -22.05 -15.40 -6.47
C PHE A 96 -23.14 -15.24 -7.54
N VAL A 97 -23.57 -16.34 -8.17
CA VAL A 97 -24.61 -16.33 -9.21
C VAL A 97 -25.94 -15.78 -8.67
N LYS A 98 -26.29 -16.07 -7.41
CA LYS A 98 -27.51 -15.57 -6.75
C LYS A 98 -27.61 -14.04 -6.72
N ARG A 99 -26.49 -13.32 -6.79
CA ARG A 99 -26.47 -11.84 -6.84
C ARG A 99 -27.15 -11.28 -8.09
N PHE A 100 -27.33 -12.11 -9.12
CA PHE A 100 -27.94 -11.75 -10.40
C PHE A 100 -29.40 -12.25 -10.53
N GLU A 101 -29.98 -12.77 -9.43
CA GLU A 101 -31.39 -13.15 -9.39
C GLU A 101 -32.32 -11.99 -9.77
N GLY A 102 -33.42 -12.32 -10.45
CA GLY A 102 -34.38 -11.35 -10.96
C GLY A 102 -34.17 -10.93 -12.42
N ARG A 103 -33.10 -11.43 -13.07
CA ARG A 103 -32.87 -11.31 -14.52
C ARG A 103 -32.49 -12.67 -15.13
N PRO A 104 -32.69 -12.89 -16.43
CA PRO A 104 -32.17 -14.05 -17.15
C PRO A 104 -30.66 -14.24 -16.95
N VAL A 105 -30.26 -15.47 -16.60
CA VAL A 105 -28.85 -15.86 -16.45
C VAL A 105 -28.62 -17.18 -17.17
N VAL A 106 -27.51 -17.27 -17.92
CA VAL A 106 -26.99 -18.52 -18.49
C VAL A 106 -25.59 -18.78 -17.93
N SER A 107 -25.34 -19.99 -17.44
CA SER A 107 -23.99 -20.40 -17.02
C SER A 107 -23.21 -20.98 -18.19
N LEU A 108 -22.00 -20.47 -18.44
CA LEU A 108 -20.99 -21.10 -19.28
C LEU A 108 -20.10 -21.97 -18.38
N ILE A 109 -20.64 -23.11 -17.95
CA ILE A 109 -20.07 -23.99 -16.91
C ILE A 109 -19.98 -23.26 -15.54
N PRO A 110 -20.12 -23.94 -14.39
CA PRO A 110 -20.63 -25.29 -14.16
C PRO A 110 -22.13 -25.40 -14.45
N VAL A 111 -22.65 -26.63 -14.42
CA VAL A 111 -24.09 -26.90 -14.45
C VAL A 111 -24.68 -26.55 -13.09
N LEU A 112 -25.77 -25.77 -13.10
CA LEU A 112 -26.46 -25.30 -11.89
C LEU A 112 -27.96 -25.60 -12.01
N ASP A 113 -28.57 -26.19 -10.98
CA ASP A 113 -29.99 -26.58 -11.01
C ASP A 113 -30.94 -25.38 -11.22
N SER A 114 -30.53 -24.19 -10.78
CA SER A 114 -31.37 -23.00 -10.76
C SER A 114 -31.33 -22.17 -12.05
N ILE A 115 -30.37 -22.41 -12.96
CA ILE A 115 -30.21 -21.61 -14.20
C ILE A 115 -29.79 -22.47 -15.39
N PRO A 116 -30.19 -22.13 -16.63
CA PRO A 116 -29.72 -22.85 -17.82
C PRO A 116 -28.20 -22.81 -17.98
N ALA A 117 -27.61 -23.93 -18.40
CA ALA A 117 -26.16 -24.06 -18.55
C ALA A 117 -25.74 -24.61 -19.92
N VAL A 118 -24.62 -24.10 -20.44
CA VAL A 118 -23.95 -24.63 -21.64
C VAL A 118 -22.60 -25.21 -21.21
N TYR A 119 -22.34 -26.48 -21.55
CA TYR A 119 -21.13 -27.18 -21.16
C TYR A 119 -20.74 -28.28 -22.16
N VAL A 120 -19.61 -28.94 -21.93
CA VAL A 120 -19.08 -29.98 -22.81
C VAL A 120 -19.25 -31.38 -22.22
N ASP A 121 -19.36 -32.39 -23.08
CA ASP A 121 -19.33 -33.79 -22.67
C ASP A 121 -17.91 -34.21 -22.28
N ASN A 122 -17.60 -34.12 -20.98
CA ASN A 122 -16.34 -34.58 -20.41
C ASN A 122 -16.17 -36.11 -20.53
N HIS A 123 -17.27 -36.88 -20.45
CA HIS A 123 -17.25 -38.34 -20.52
C HIS A 123 -16.73 -38.81 -21.87
N LYS A 124 -17.30 -38.34 -22.98
CA LYS A 124 -16.86 -38.71 -24.33
C LYS A 124 -15.36 -38.43 -24.54
N GLY A 125 -14.92 -37.23 -24.14
CA GLY A 125 -13.53 -36.79 -24.31
C GLY A 125 -12.54 -37.62 -23.51
N MET A 126 -12.84 -37.86 -22.23
CA MET A 126 -12.01 -38.70 -21.36
C MET A 126 -12.02 -40.17 -21.80
N TYR A 127 -13.18 -40.68 -22.23
CA TYR A 127 -13.31 -42.03 -22.77
C TYR A 127 -12.39 -42.22 -23.98
N ASP A 128 -12.51 -41.36 -24.99
CA ASP A 128 -11.71 -41.45 -26.21
C ASP A 128 -10.20 -41.33 -25.91
N LEU A 129 -9.82 -40.38 -25.05
CA LEU A 129 -8.42 -40.15 -24.68
C LEU A 129 -7.80 -41.32 -23.91
N VAL A 130 -8.44 -41.79 -22.84
CA VAL A 130 -7.91 -42.86 -21.99
C VAL A 130 -7.93 -44.20 -22.73
N THR A 131 -8.99 -44.47 -23.49
CA THR A 131 -9.08 -45.67 -24.32
C THR A 131 -7.98 -45.67 -25.38
N HIS A 132 -7.66 -44.54 -26.01
CA HIS A 132 -6.55 -44.42 -26.94
C HIS A 132 -5.20 -44.78 -26.28
N LEU A 133 -4.93 -44.25 -25.08
CA LEU A 133 -3.70 -44.56 -24.34
C LEU A 133 -3.59 -46.04 -23.94
N ILE A 134 -4.69 -46.66 -23.53
CA ILE A 134 -4.70 -48.07 -23.10
C ILE A 134 -4.72 -49.03 -24.29
N CYS A 135 -5.60 -48.83 -25.25
CA CYS A 135 -5.86 -49.79 -26.32
C CYS A 135 -4.87 -49.65 -27.49
N ASP A 136 -4.50 -48.42 -27.87
CA ASP A 136 -3.63 -48.20 -29.03
C ASP A 136 -2.15 -48.19 -28.64
N HIS A 137 -1.83 -47.67 -27.45
CA HIS A 137 -0.45 -47.58 -26.94
C HIS A 137 -0.08 -48.63 -25.89
N ASN A 138 -1.06 -49.35 -25.32
CA ASN A 138 -0.83 -50.36 -24.28
C ASN A 138 -0.13 -49.82 -23.03
N TYR A 139 -0.35 -48.54 -22.69
CA TYR A 139 0.10 -47.95 -21.44
C TYR A 139 -0.68 -48.51 -20.25
N LYS A 140 0.00 -48.70 -19.12
CA LYS A 140 -0.55 -49.40 -17.93
C LYS A 140 -0.44 -48.59 -16.65
N THR A 141 0.55 -47.72 -16.57
CA THR A 141 0.83 -46.89 -15.39
C THR A 141 0.65 -45.42 -15.74
N PHE A 142 -0.11 -44.71 -14.92
CA PHE A 142 -0.56 -43.36 -15.23
C PHE A 142 -0.32 -42.44 -14.05
N ALA A 143 0.09 -41.20 -14.33
CA ALA A 143 -0.09 -40.09 -13.41
C ALA A 143 -1.27 -39.25 -13.87
N PHE A 144 -2.11 -38.83 -12.94
CA PHE A 144 -3.21 -37.91 -13.23
C PHE A 144 -3.01 -36.62 -12.44
N ILE A 145 -2.90 -35.51 -13.17
CA ILE A 145 -2.77 -34.18 -12.55
C ILE A 145 -4.13 -33.52 -12.63
N ARG A 146 -4.74 -33.31 -11.46
CA ARG A 146 -6.06 -32.70 -11.28
C ARG A 146 -6.01 -31.19 -11.49
N GLY A 147 -7.17 -30.55 -11.58
CA GLY A 147 -7.31 -29.10 -11.45
C GLY A 147 -7.51 -28.69 -10.00
N PRO A 148 -7.79 -27.40 -9.70
CA PRO A 148 -7.93 -26.85 -8.36
C PRO A 148 -8.86 -27.65 -7.44
N GLU A 149 -8.57 -27.64 -6.14
CA GLU A 149 -9.37 -28.35 -5.15
C GLU A 149 -10.80 -27.80 -5.09
N GLY A 150 -11.79 -28.68 -5.18
CA GLY A 150 -13.21 -28.31 -5.17
C GLY A 150 -13.78 -27.87 -6.52
N ASN A 151 -12.97 -27.84 -7.59
CA ASN A 151 -13.45 -27.58 -8.94
C ASN A 151 -14.23 -28.78 -9.51
N SER A 152 -15.48 -28.57 -9.93
CA SER A 152 -16.38 -29.66 -10.35
C SER A 152 -15.95 -30.35 -11.65
N GLU A 153 -15.40 -29.60 -12.62
CA GLU A 153 -14.96 -30.20 -13.89
C GLU A 153 -13.70 -31.06 -13.70
N ALA A 154 -12.75 -30.57 -12.90
CA ALA A 154 -11.55 -31.32 -12.61
C ALA A 154 -11.85 -32.61 -11.83
N GLU A 155 -12.82 -32.56 -10.91
CA GLU A 155 -13.32 -33.73 -10.20
C GLU A 155 -14.00 -34.71 -11.16
N GLU A 156 -14.88 -34.23 -12.04
CA GLU A 156 -15.57 -35.07 -13.03
C GLU A 156 -14.56 -35.81 -13.93
N ARG A 157 -13.58 -35.10 -14.51
CA ARG A 157 -12.54 -35.69 -15.36
C ARG A 157 -11.72 -36.75 -14.61
N PHE A 158 -11.40 -36.51 -13.34
CA PHE A 158 -10.69 -37.48 -12.50
C PHE A 158 -11.52 -38.73 -12.19
N MET A 159 -12.80 -38.56 -11.86
CA MET A 159 -13.71 -39.67 -11.55
C MET A 159 -13.93 -40.55 -12.78
N LEU A 160 -14.10 -39.94 -13.96
CA LEU A 160 -14.17 -40.64 -15.25
C LEU A 160 -12.90 -41.43 -15.53
N PHE A 161 -11.72 -40.84 -15.32
CA PHE A 161 -10.44 -41.54 -15.47
C PHE A 161 -10.36 -42.78 -14.56
N LYS A 162 -10.76 -42.65 -13.30
CA LYS A 162 -10.78 -43.78 -12.35
C LYS A 162 -11.72 -44.90 -12.80
N GLU A 163 -12.93 -44.55 -13.22
CA GLU A 163 -13.92 -45.50 -13.76
C GLU A 163 -13.36 -46.25 -14.98
N LEU A 164 -12.69 -45.53 -15.90
CA LEU A 164 -12.10 -46.13 -17.10
C LEU A 164 -10.96 -47.09 -16.75
N LEU A 165 -10.10 -46.76 -15.78
CA LEU A 165 -9.08 -47.69 -15.32
C LEU A 165 -9.70 -48.97 -14.71
N ASP A 166 -10.74 -48.82 -13.90
CA ASP A 166 -11.45 -49.96 -13.30
C ASP A 166 -12.09 -50.86 -14.38
N ASN A 167 -12.72 -50.26 -15.41
CA ASN A 167 -13.29 -50.97 -16.56
C ASN A 167 -12.23 -51.76 -17.36
N HIS A 168 -11.00 -51.24 -17.44
CA HIS A 168 -9.86 -51.90 -18.08
C HIS A 168 -9.04 -52.78 -17.13
N LYS A 169 -9.46 -52.95 -15.87
CA LYS A 169 -8.79 -53.75 -14.83
C LYS A 169 -7.36 -53.28 -14.54
N LEU A 170 -7.12 -51.97 -14.61
CA LEU A 170 -5.86 -51.33 -14.24
C LEU A 170 -6.00 -50.67 -12.87
N THR A 171 -4.96 -50.79 -12.03
CA THR A 171 -4.98 -50.21 -10.68
C THR A 171 -4.32 -48.84 -10.68
N LEU A 172 -5.05 -47.82 -10.23
CA LEU A 172 -4.49 -46.49 -10.01
C LEU A 172 -3.60 -46.48 -8.76
N ASN A 173 -2.35 -46.03 -8.92
CA ASN A 173 -1.49 -45.73 -7.77
C ASN A 173 -1.93 -44.38 -7.15
N PRO A 174 -2.37 -44.34 -5.89
CA PRO A 174 -2.74 -43.08 -5.25
C PRO A 174 -1.61 -42.05 -5.22
N ASP A 175 -0.35 -42.50 -5.15
CA ASP A 175 0.81 -41.60 -5.11
C ASP A 175 1.07 -40.90 -6.45
N THR A 176 0.45 -41.34 -7.55
CA THR A 176 0.57 -40.70 -8.88
C THR A 176 -0.61 -39.80 -9.21
N VAL A 177 -1.52 -39.58 -8.26
CA VAL A 177 -2.59 -38.58 -8.35
C VAL A 177 -2.11 -37.29 -7.71
N ILE A 178 -1.94 -36.25 -8.51
CA ILE A 178 -1.34 -34.98 -8.07
C ILE A 178 -2.37 -33.88 -8.18
N GLN A 179 -2.47 -33.10 -7.11
CA GLN A 179 -3.33 -31.92 -7.07
C GLN A 179 -2.67 -30.79 -7.88
N GLY A 180 -3.34 -30.32 -8.94
CA GLY A 180 -2.93 -29.15 -9.71
C GLY A 180 -3.88 -27.97 -9.50
N ASP A 181 -3.66 -26.92 -10.29
CA ASP A 181 -4.38 -25.65 -10.18
C ASP A 181 -4.72 -25.03 -11.54
N PHE A 182 -4.72 -25.82 -12.63
CA PHE A 182 -4.89 -25.37 -14.03
C PHE A 182 -3.75 -24.53 -14.60
N THR A 183 -2.62 -24.41 -13.91
CA THR A 183 -1.51 -23.55 -14.34
C THR A 183 -0.34 -24.39 -14.87
N ARG A 184 0.52 -23.77 -15.69
CA ARG A 184 1.79 -24.41 -16.11
C ARG A 184 2.66 -24.76 -14.92
N GLU A 185 2.66 -23.93 -13.88
CA GLU A 185 3.50 -24.11 -12.71
C GLU A 185 3.11 -25.35 -11.91
N SER A 186 1.82 -25.68 -11.78
CA SER A 186 1.43 -26.95 -11.17
C SER A 186 1.83 -28.17 -12.01
N GLY A 187 1.85 -28.05 -13.34
CA GLY A 187 2.42 -29.08 -14.21
C GLY A 187 3.92 -29.31 -13.96
N VAL A 188 4.69 -28.24 -13.79
CA VAL A 188 6.12 -28.32 -13.44
C VAL A 188 6.31 -29.01 -12.09
N LYS A 189 5.57 -28.58 -11.06
CA LYS A 189 5.60 -29.16 -9.71
C LYS A 189 5.17 -30.63 -9.68
N ALA A 190 4.24 -31.02 -10.55
CA ALA A 190 3.81 -32.41 -10.67
C ALA A 190 4.93 -33.30 -11.24
N VAL A 191 5.66 -32.83 -12.26
CA VAL A 191 6.84 -33.56 -12.79
C VAL A 191 7.95 -33.63 -11.74
N GLU A 192 8.23 -32.55 -11.02
CA GLU A 192 9.15 -32.57 -9.86
C GLU A 192 8.76 -33.65 -8.86
N TYR A 193 7.50 -33.65 -8.44
CA TYR A 193 6.97 -34.60 -7.48
C TYR A 193 7.15 -36.05 -7.91
N LEU A 194 6.82 -36.37 -9.18
CA LEU A 194 6.94 -37.73 -9.73
C LEU A 194 8.39 -38.20 -9.77
N PHE A 195 9.30 -37.37 -10.30
CA PHE A 195 10.68 -37.76 -10.53
C PHE A 195 11.52 -37.75 -9.25
N ASP A 196 11.31 -36.80 -8.34
CA ASP A 196 12.03 -36.73 -7.06
C ASP A 196 11.69 -37.93 -6.15
N ARG A 197 10.52 -38.54 -6.34
CA ARG A 197 10.07 -39.75 -5.62
C ARG A 197 10.30 -41.05 -6.40
N ASN A 198 10.92 -40.99 -7.59
CA ASN A 198 11.11 -42.14 -8.48
C ASN A 198 9.80 -42.90 -8.81
N LEU A 199 8.70 -42.17 -9.00
CA LEU A 199 7.42 -42.73 -9.41
C LEU A 199 7.40 -42.92 -10.94
N ASN A 200 7.52 -44.16 -11.39
CA ASN A 200 7.50 -44.48 -12.82
C ASN A 200 6.07 -44.60 -13.34
N VAL A 201 5.78 -43.87 -14.42
CA VAL A 201 4.51 -43.94 -15.16
C VAL A 201 4.77 -43.92 -16.66
N ASP A 202 3.90 -44.56 -17.43
CA ASP A 202 3.95 -44.59 -18.89
C ASP A 202 3.40 -43.29 -19.49
N ALA A 203 2.39 -42.69 -18.85
CA ALA A 203 1.73 -41.48 -19.32
C ALA A 203 1.30 -40.54 -18.18
N ILE A 204 1.43 -39.24 -18.43
CA ILE A 204 0.85 -38.16 -17.63
C ILE A 204 -0.43 -37.68 -18.32
N ILE A 205 -1.54 -37.73 -17.60
CA ILE A 205 -2.83 -37.18 -18.02
C ILE A 205 -3.07 -35.92 -17.20
N ALA A 206 -3.01 -34.77 -17.84
CA ALA A 206 -3.33 -33.51 -17.20
C ALA A 206 -4.79 -33.14 -17.46
N SER A 207 -5.49 -32.64 -16.45
CA SER A 207 -6.89 -32.24 -16.57
C SER A 207 -7.11 -31.00 -17.43
N ALA A 208 -6.07 -30.27 -17.81
CA ALA A 208 -6.11 -29.09 -18.68
C ALA A 208 -4.79 -28.96 -19.45
N ASP A 209 -4.81 -28.28 -20.60
CA ASP A 209 -3.66 -28.13 -21.49
C ASP A 209 -2.53 -27.33 -20.87
N GLU A 210 -2.84 -26.29 -20.10
CA GLU A 210 -1.85 -25.46 -19.40
C GLU A 210 -0.95 -26.31 -18.47
N ILE A 211 -1.56 -27.21 -17.70
CA ILE A 211 -0.85 -28.17 -16.85
C ILE A 211 0.02 -29.10 -17.72
N ALA A 212 -0.53 -29.62 -18.83
CA ALA A 212 0.19 -30.53 -19.73
C ALA A 212 1.43 -29.85 -20.35
N ILE A 213 1.31 -28.59 -20.77
CA ILE A 213 2.42 -27.78 -21.29
C ILE A 213 3.48 -27.56 -20.21
N GLY A 214 3.05 -27.28 -18.97
CA GLY A 214 3.95 -27.25 -17.81
C GLY A 214 4.75 -28.54 -17.64
N CYS A 215 4.09 -29.70 -17.79
CA CYS A 215 4.76 -31.00 -17.74
C CYS A 215 5.77 -31.18 -18.88
N LEU A 216 5.39 -30.85 -20.11
CA LEU A 216 6.29 -30.92 -21.27
C LEU A 216 7.56 -30.08 -21.05
N ASN A 217 7.41 -28.87 -20.51
CA ASN A 217 8.55 -27.99 -20.23
C ASN A 217 9.47 -28.60 -19.16
N ALA A 218 8.91 -29.06 -18.04
CA ALA A 218 9.67 -29.67 -16.94
C ALA A 218 10.38 -30.98 -17.32
N LEU A 219 9.77 -31.79 -18.20
CA LEU A 219 10.38 -33.01 -18.74
C LEU A 219 11.51 -32.67 -19.72
N ARG A 220 11.31 -31.66 -20.58
CA ARG A 220 12.33 -31.20 -21.53
C ARG A 220 13.56 -30.66 -20.82
N GLU A 221 13.38 -29.86 -19.76
CA GLU A 221 14.49 -29.34 -18.94
C GLU A 221 15.30 -30.45 -18.27
N ARG A 222 14.66 -31.58 -17.95
CA ARG A 222 15.29 -32.79 -17.42
C ARG A 222 15.88 -33.71 -18.49
N GLY A 223 15.77 -33.36 -19.77
CA GLY A 223 16.22 -34.19 -20.89
C GLY A 223 15.43 -35.50 -21.03
N ILE A 224 14.19 -35.54 -20.56
CA ILE A 224 13.30 -36.70 -20.66
C ILE A 224 12.55 -36.64 -21.99
N ASP A 225 12.64 -37.71 -22.76
CA ASP A 225 12.00 -37.82 -24.06
C ASP A 225 10.48 -38.01 -23.95
N VAL A 226 9.74 -37.10 -24.57
CA VAL A 226 8.29 -37.20 -24.78
C VAL A 226 8.07 -37.28 -26.30
N PRO A 227 7.40 -38.31 -26.81
CA PRO A 227 6.69 -39.39 -26.09
C PRO A 227 7.55 -40.60 -25.72
N GLY A 228 8.84 -40.64 -26.09
CA GLY A 228 9.60 -41.91 -26.12
C GLY A 228 9.81 -42.59 -24.76
N LYS A 229 9.93 -41.83 -23.67
CA LYS A 229 10.04 -42.36 -22.30
C LYS A 229 8.73 -42.24 -21.52
N ILE A 230 7.97 -41.18 -21.78
CA ILE A 230 6.71 -40.89 -21.09
C ILE A 230 5.80 -40.10 -22.03
N ALA A 231 4.53 -40.50 -22.13
CA ALA A 231 3.53 -39.75 -22.86
C ALA A 231 2.98 -38.61 -21.99
N VAL A 232 2.55 -37.51 -22.63
CA VAL A 232 1.86 -36.41 -21.96
C VAL A 232 0.63 -36.05 -22.77
N VAL A 233 -0.53 -35.96 -22.12
CA VAL A 233 -1.78 -35.54 -22.77
C VAL A 233 -2.49 -34.47 -21.95
N GLY A 234 -3.26 -33.63 -22.63
CA GLY A 234 -4.05 -32.57 -22.02
C GLY A 234 -5.54 -32.65 -22.32
N PHE A 235 -6.23 -31.57 -22.02
CA PHE A 235 -7.65 -31.33 -22.27
C PHE A 235 -7.80 -29.83 -22.58
N ASP A 236 -8.66 -29.46 -23.52
CA ASP A 236 -9.09 -28.11 -23.96
C ASP A 236 -8.87 -27.88 -25.47
N ASP A 237 -7.72 -28.30 -26.00
CA ASP A 237 -7.16 -27.97 -27.33
C ASP A 237 -6.94 -26.47 -27.56
N ILE A 238 -6.28 -25.81 -26.58
CA ILE A 238 -5.84 -24.41 -26.75
C ILE A 238 -4.85 -24.31 -27.91
N PHE A 239 -4.77 -23.14 -28.55
CA PHE A 239 -3.96 -22.93 -29.76
C PHE A 239 -2.50 -23.41 -29.62
N GLU A 240 -1.88 -23.14 -28.46
CA GLU A 240 -0.48 -23.48 -28.18
C GLU A 240 -0.18 -24.98 -28.29
N THR A 241 -1.16 -25.86 -28.03
CA THR A 241 -0.96 -27.32 -28.09
C THR A 241 -0.50 -27.83 -29.45
N SER A 242 -0.85 -27.12 -30.52
CA SER A 242 -0.43 -27.45 -31.89
C SER A 242 1.01 -27.05 -32.22
N VAL A 243 1.62 -26.17 -31.42
CA VAL A 243 2.94 -25.57 -31.70
C VAL A 243 4.00 -25.85 -30.63
N VAL A 244 3.63 -26.41 -29.48
CA VAL A 244 4.59 -26.96 -28.50
C VAL A 244 5.34 -28.16 -29.07
N SER A 245 6.44 -28.55 -28.43
CA SER A 245 7.31 -29.63 -28.89
C SER A 245 7.46 -30.75 -27.83
N PRO A 246 7.06 -32.00 -28.11
CA PRO A 246 6.22 -32.39 -29.26
C PRO A 246 4.82 -31.74 -29.21
N PRO A 247 4.12 -31.59 -30.35
CA PRO A 247 2.73 -31.15 -30.35
C PRO A 247 1.84 -32.04 -29.47
N LEU A 248 1.02 -31.42 -28.63
CA LEU A 248 0.31 -32.06 -27.54
C LEU A 248 -0.97 -32.76 -28.04
N THR A 249 -1.09 -34.06 -27.75
CA THR A 249 -2.33 -34.82 -27.85
C THR A 249 -3.28 -34.38 -26.73
N THR A 250 -4.50 -33.98 -27.09
CA THR A 250 -5.45 -33.34 -26.16
C THR A 250 -6.90 -33.60 -26.58
N VAL A 251 -7.86 -33.21 -25.75
CA VAL A 251 -9.29 -33.26 -26.04
C VAL A 251 -9.79 -31.87 -26.39
N ARG A 252 -10.30 -31.67 -27.61
CA ARG A 252 -10.85 -30.39 -28.05
C ARG A 252 -12.22 -30.13 -27.46
N GLN A 253 -12.33 -28.97 -26.82
CA GLN A 253 -13.60 -28.34 -26.50
C GLN A 253 -14.04 -27.38 -27.62
N PRO A 254 -15.32 -27.38 -28.04
CA PRO A 254 -15.84 -26.45 -29.05
C PRO A 254 -16.13 -25.06 -28.45
N MET A 255 -15.10 -24.38 -27.92
CA MET A 255 -15.21 -23.13 -27.15
C MET A 255 -16.00 -22.02 -27.85
N SER A 256 -15.74 -21.80 -29.15
CA SER A 256 -16.48 -20.79 -29.92
C SER A 256 -17.96 -21.15 -30.09
N GLU A 257 -18.32 -22.43 -30.11
CA GLU A 257 -19.73 -22.84 -30.19
C GLU A 257 -20.41 -22.72 -28.82
N LEU A 258 -19.70 -23.00 -27.72
CA LEU A 258 -20.19 -22.75 -26.35
C LEU A 258 -20.62 -21.29 -26.18
N GLY A 259 -19.73 -20.36 -26.55
CA GLY A 259 -20.00 -18.92 -26.47
C GLY A 259 -21.20 -18.48 -27.31
N LYS A 260 -21.33 -19.02 -28.53
CA LYS A 260 -22.45 -18.74 -29.43
C LYS A 260 -23.78 -19.22 -28.83
N ILE A 261 -23.84 -20.48 -28.40
CA ILE A 261 -25.06 -21.09 -27.84
C ILE A 261 -25.48 -20.37 -26.56
N ALA A 262 -24.53 -19.95 -25.73
CA ALA A 262 -24.85 -19.19 -24.51
C ALA A 262 -25.54 -17.86 -24.80
N VAL A 263 -25.09 -17.12 -25.83
CA VAL A 263 -25.76 -15.89 -26.26
C VAL A 263 -27.14 -16.19 -26.85
N GLU A 264 -27.26 -17.20 -27.70
CA GLU A 264 -28.54 -17.60 -28.29
C GLU A 264 -29.57 -17.97 -27.20
N MET A 265 -29.17 -18.79 -26.22
CA MET A 265 -30.02 -19.17 -25.09
C MET A 265 -30.41 -17.97 -24.22
N LEU A 266 -29.46 -17.08 -23.91
CA LEU A 266 -29.76 -15.91 -23.09
C LEU A 266 -30.75 -14.97 -23.78
N VAL A 267 -30.59 -14.76 -25.08
CA VAL A 267 -31.48 -13.90 -25.87
C VAL A 267 -32.90 -14.47 -25.93
N GLU A 268 -33.06 -15.78 -26.07
CA GLU A 268 -34.38 -16.43 -26.00
C GLU A 268 -35.01 -16.30 -24.61
N LEU A 269 -34.23 -16.46 -23.53
CA LEU A 269 -34.71 -16.21 -22.16
C LEU A 269 -35.18 -14.76 -21.95
N ILE A 270 -34.45 -13.77 -22.50
CA ILE A 270 -34.81 -12.35 -22.43
C ILE A 270 -36.15 -12.08 -23.13
N LYS A 271 -36.44 -12.79 -24.23
CA LYS A 271 -37.73 -12.72 -24.93
C LYS A 271 -38.87 -13.43 -24.18
N GLY A 272 -38.57 -14.15 -23.10
CA GLY A 272 -39.54 -14.96 -22.36
C GLY A 272 -39.79 -16.33 -22.97
N GLU A 273 -38.95 -16.77 -23.90
CA GLU A 273 -39.05 -18.08 -24.54
C GLU A 273 -38.44 -19.18 -23.67
N LYS A 274 -38.86 -20.43 -23.90
CA LYS A 274 -38.29 -21.58 -23.20
C LYS A 274 -37.00 -22.03 -23.85
N VAL A 275 -35.97 -22.23 -23.04
CA VAL A 275 -34.70 -22.84 -23.45
C VAL A 275 -34.49 -24.16 -22.71
N PRO A 276 -33.65 -25.07 -23.23
CA PRO A 276 -33.22 -26.25 -22.49
C PRO A 276 -32.57 -25.87 -21.16
N SER A 277 -32.78 -26.68 -20.11
CA SER A 277 -32.05 -26.51 -18.84
C SER A 277 -30.54 -26.70 -19.02
N THR A 278 -30.15 -27.53 -19.99
CA THR A 278 -28.75 -27.77 -20.34
C THR A 278 -28.57 -27.91 -21.85
N ALA A 279 -27.46 -27.37 -22.36
CA ALA A 279 -26.96 -27.63 -23.70
C ALA A 279 -25.57 -28.26 -23.60
N VAL A 280 -25.44 -29.50 -24.08
CA VAL A 280 -24.20 -30.30 -24.01
C VAL A 280 -23.59 -30.36 -25.41
N LEU A 281 -22.30 -30.05 -25.51
CA LEU A 281 -21.56 -30.13 -26.77
C LEU A 281 -20.52 -31.26 -26.72
N ASP A 282 -20.39 -31.96 -27.84
CA ASP A 282 -19.42 -33.04 -28.00
C ASP A 282 -17.98 -32.51 -27.92
N THR A 283 -17.15 -33.21 -27.16
CA THR A 283 -15.69 -33.09 -27.22
C THR A 283 -15.11 -34.03 -28.27
N THR A 284 -13.90 -33.72 -28.77
CA THR A 284 -13.22 -34.56 -29.77
C THR A 284 -11.74 -34.76 -29.43
N LEU A 285 -11.27 -36.02 -29.45
CA LEU A 285 -9.85 -36.32 -29.28
C LEU A 285 -9.03 -35.75 -30.46
N LYS A 286 -7.95 -35.04 -30.13
CA LYS A 286 -6.96 -34.51 -31.06
C LYS A 286 -5.63 -35.21 -30.84
N ILE A 287 -5.42 -36.27 -31.61
CA ILE A 287 -4.19 -37.04 -31.61
C ILE A 287 -3.09 -36.23 -32.31
N ARG A 288 -2.01 -35.96 -31.57
CA ARG A 288 -0.77 -35.37 -32.07
C ARG A 288 0.42 -36.27 -31.73
N GLN A 289 1.52 -35.70 -31.24
CA GLN A 289 2.79 -36.42 -31.11
C GLN A 289 3.11 -36.82 -29.66
N SER A 290 2.63 -36.07 -28.67
CA SER A 290 3.00 -36.30 -27.27
C SER A 290 2.45 -37.59 -26.66
N CYS A 291 1.53 -38.30 -27.32
CA CYS A 291 1.08 -39.64 -26.91
C CYS A 291 1.92 -40.79 -27.49
N GLY A 292 2.76 -40.54 -28.52
CA GLY A 292 3.48 -41.57 -29.27
C GLY A 292 3.00 -41.74 -30.71
N CYS A 293 1.86 -41.16 -31.07
CA CYS A 293 1.41 -41.16 -32.46
C CYS A 293 2.26 -40.22 -33.32
N PHE A 294 2.34 -40.53 -34.61
CA PHE A 294 2.77 -39.55 -35.60
C PHE A 294 1.54 -39.12 -36.39
N GLU A 295 1.30 -37.81 -36.44
CA GLU A 295 0.20 -37.17 -37.18
C GLU A 295 0.14 -37.62 -38.66
N TYR A 296 1.26 -38.13 -39.20
CA TYR A 296 1.38 -38.71 -40.55
C TYR A 296 1.08 -40.21 -40.68
N SER A 297 0.64 -40.88 -39.61
CA SER A 297 0.26 -42.29 -39.66
C SER A 297 -1.12 -42.44 -40.29
N LEU A 298 -1.24 -42.08 -41.58
CA LEU A 298 -2.43 -42.25 -42.40
C LEU A 298 -2.90 -43.73 -42.35
N PRO A 299 -4.01 -44.07 -41.65
CA PRO A 299 -4.64 -45.37 -41.83
C PRO A 299 -5.14 -45.48 -43.29
N ALA A 300 -5.55 -44.34 -43.87
CA ALA A 300 -5.97 -44.21 -45.25
C ALA A 300 -4.84 -44.51 -46.27
N ALA A 301 -3.58 -44.16 -46.01
CA ALA A 301 -2.49 -44.40 -46.98
C ALA A 301 -2.13 -45.89 -47.03
N LYS A 302 -2.04 -46.57 -45.87
CA LYS A 302 -1.83 -48.02 -45.81
C LYS A 302 -2.97 -48.80 -46.49
N THR A 303 -4.22 -48.38 -46.28
CA THR A 303 -5.39 -49.05 -46.88
C THR A 303 -5.54 -48.77 -48.38
N THR A 304 -5.16 -47.57 -48.83
CA THR A 304 -5.29 -47.15 -50.25
C THR A 304 -4.13 -47.66 -51.12
N LEU A 305 -2.89 -47.69 -50.61
CA LEU A 305 -1.74 -48.27 -51.34
C LEU A 305 -1.91 -49.77 -51.57
N SER A 306 -2.48 -50.48 -50.60
CA SER A 306 -2.66 -51.95 -50.66
C SER A 306 -3.75 -52.38 -51.64
N ARG A 307 -4.79 -51.57 -51.87
CA ARG A 307 -5.87 -51.89 -52.83
C ARG A 307 -5.59 -51.46 -54.27
N ASN A 308 -4.75 -50.44 -54.48
CA ASN A 308 -4.62 -49.80 -55.80
C ASN A 308 -3.43 -50.30 -56.64
N LEU A 309 -2.53 -51.11 -56.09
CA LEU A 309 -1.48 -51.77 -56.88
C LEU A 309 -2.04 -52.90 -57.76
N GLU A 310 -3.26 -53.37 -57.52
CA GLU A 310 -3.89 -54.48 -58.25
C GLU A 310 -4.81 -54.03 -59.41
N SER A 311 -5.28 -52.78 -59.45
CA SER A 311 -6.14 -52.28 -60.54
C SER A 311 -5.37 -51.36 -61.50
N LYS A 312 -4.76 -51.93 -62.54
CA LYS A 312 -4.24 -51.17 -63.68
C LYS A 312 -5.38 -50.52 -64.47
N HIS A 313 -5.17 -49.25 -64.83
CA HIS A 313 -5.73 -48.50 -65.96
C HIS A 313 -7.20 -48.71 -66.28
N ASP A 314 -8.09 -47.86 -65.73
CA ASP A 314 -9.31 -47.51 -66.47
C ASP A 314 -9.98 -46.22 -65.96
N VAL A 315 -9.37 -45.05 -66.19
CA VAL A 315 -10.15 -43.80 -66.22
C VAL A 315 -9.49 -42.80 -67.19
N SER A 316 -9.96 -42.76 -68.44
CA SER A 316 -9.86 -41.56 -69.26
C SER A 316 -10.87 -40.52 -68.73
N ALA A 317 -10.52 -39.82 -67.65
CA ALA A 317 -11.32 -38.73 -67.10
C ALA A 317 -10.95 -37.42 -67.81
N GLY A 318 -11.89 -36.84 -68.57
CA GLY A 318 -11.74 -35.48 -69.06
C GLY A 318 -11.59 -34.48 -67.91
N ASN A 319 -10.85 -33.38 -68.13
CA ASN A 319 -10.44 -32.38 -67.15
C ASN A 319 -11.56 -31.90 -66.18
N GLY A 320 -12.83 -31.93 -66.60
CA GLY A 320 -13.96 -31.49 -65.78
C GLY A 320 -14.37 -32.44 -64.63
N SER A 321 -14.19 -33.76 -64.76
CA SER A 321 -14.62 -34.71 -63.70
C SER A 321 -13.60 -34.85 -62.58
N GLY A 322 -12.30 -34.64 -62.87
CA GLY A 322 -11.22 -34.67 -61.88
C GLY A 322 -11.28 -33.51 -60.89
N ILE A 323 -11.54 -32.28 -61.37
CA ILE A 323 -11.64 -31.08 -60.52
C ILE A 323 -12.78 -31.23 -59.50
N GLN A 324 -13.98 -31.62 -59.96
CA GLN A 324 -15.15 -31.78 -59.09
C GLN A 324 -14.95 -32.89 -58.04
N SER A 325 -14.17 -33.92 -58.37
CA SER A 325 -13.85 -35.02 -57.46
C SER A 325 -12.91 -34.58 -56.33
N ILE A 326 -11.94 -33.70 -56.61
CA ILE A 326 -11.05 -33.13 -55.59
C ILE A 326 -11.80 -32.11 -54.74
N LEU A 327 -12.57 -31.20 -55.38
CA LEU A 327 -13.32 -30.17 -54.67
C LEU A 327 -14.30 -30.75 -53.63
N SER A 328 -14.94 -31.89 -53.92
CA SER A 328 -15.87 -32.53 -52.97
C SER A 328 -15.21 -33.11 -51.71
N ARG A 329 -13.87 -33.19 -51.67
CA ARG A 329 -13.07 -33.76 -50.58
C ARG A 329 -12.31 -32.71 -49.75
N ILE A 330 -12.45 -31.43 -50.09
CA ILE A 330 -11.78 -30.31 -49.42
C ILE A 330 -12.80 -29.28 -48.92
N ASP A 331 -12.35 -28.39 -48.05
CA ASP A 331 -13.18 -27.34 -47.43
C ASP A 331 -13.91 -26.45 -48.47
N PRO A 332 -15.25 -26.34 -48.41
CA PRO A 332 -16.05 -25.44 -49.25
C PRO A 332 -15.59 -23.99 -49.29
N SER A 333 -15.03 -23.49 -48.19
CA SER A 333 -14.59 -22.09 -48.07
C SER A 333 -13.52 -21.70 -49.10
N ILE A 334 -12.72 -22.68 -49.58
CA ILE A 334 -11.61 -22.47 -50.49
C ILE A 334 -11.88 -22.92 -51.93
N HIS A 335 -13.03 -23.54 -52.22
CA HIS A 335 -13.32 -24.18 -53.52
C HIS A 335 -13.00 -23.31 -54.73
N LYS A 336 -13.41 -22.02 -54.70
CA LYS A 336 -13.19 -21.09 -55.81
C LYS A 336 -11.69 -20.86 -56.10
N ARG A 337 -10.87 -20.84 -55.05
CA ARG A 337 -9.41 -20.61 -55.16
C ARG A 337 -8.69 -21.92 -55.47
N ALA A 338 -9.05 -22.99 -54.77
CA ALA A 338 -8.51 -24.33 -54.99
C ALA A 338 -8.76 -24.82 -56.42
N GLY A 339 -9.93 -24.53 -57.00
CA GLY A 339 -10.25 -24.92 -58.38
C GLY A 339 -9.24 -24.42 -59.41
N LYS A 340 -8.75 -23.18 -59.28
CA LYS A 340 -7.72 -22.63 -60.18
C LYS A 340 -6.38 -23.34 -60.02
N LEU A 341 -6.00 -23.64 -58.79
CA LEU A 341 -4.77 -24.37 -58.49
C LEU A 341 -4.83 -25.80 -59.05
N ILE A 342 -5.97 -26.49 -58.87
CA ILE A 342 -6.19 -27.85 -59.36
C ILE A 342 -6.16 -27.88 -60.89
N GLU A 343 -6.83 -26.94 -61.55
CA GLU A 343 -6.80 -26.81 -63.01
C GLU A 343 -5.39 -26.55 -63.54
N ALA A 344 -4.64 -25.65 -62.90
CA ALA A 344 -3.25 -25.38 -63.24
C ALA A 344 -2.36 -26.62 -63.08
N PHE A 345 -2.57 -27.41 -62.03
CA PHE A 345 -1.86 -28.68 -61.81
C PHE A 345 -2.13 -29.70 -62.92
N ILE A 346 -3.41 -29.95 -63.23
CA ILE A 346 -3.81 -30.91 -64.26
C ILE A 346 -3.21 -30.51 -65.61
N ASN A 347 -3.32 -29.24 -65.99
CA ASN A 347 -2.81 -28.73 -67.26
C ASN A 347 -1.27 -28.83 -67.35
N ASP A 348 -0.56 -28.51 -66.27
CA ASP A 348 0.90 -28.61 -66.22
C ASP A 348 1.37 -30.07 -66.29
N VAL A 349 0.69 -31.00 -65.59
CA VAL A 349 1.00 -32.43 -65.69
C VAL A 349 0.70 -32.99 -67.07
N ASP A 350 -0.42 -32.59 -67.70
CA ASP A 350 -0.79 -33.06 -69.02
C ASP A 350 0.09 -32.53 -70.14
N SER A 351 0.52 -31.27 -70.03
CA SER A 351 1.45 -30.61 -70.96
C SER A 351 2.92 -30.85 -70.63
N MET A 352 3.23 -31.45 -69.48
CA MET A 352 4.59 -31.64 -68.96
C MET A 352 5.36 -30.31 -68.83
N GLN A 353 4.68 -29.27 -68.35
CA GLN A 353 5.22 -27.94 -68.06
C GLN A 353 5.03 -27.61 -66.57
N ASN A 354 5.76 -26.64 -66.02
CA ASN A 354 5.69 -26.27 -64.60
C ASN A 354 5.34 -24.80 -64.36
N VAL A 355 4.79 -24.12 -65.36
CA VAL A 355 4.64 -22.65 -65.32
C VAL A 355 3.32 -22.25 -64.67
N MET A 356 2.21 -22.93 -64.95
CA MET A 356 0.88 -22.50 -64.47
C MET A 356 0.69 -22.86 -63.00
N PHE A 357 1.05 -24.09 -62.62
CA PHE A 357 0.89 -24.61 -61.28
C PHE A 357 1.77 -23.87 -60.29
N ILE A 358 3.07 -23.76 -60.56
CA ILE A 358 4.01 -23.07 -59.65
C ILE A 358 3.65 -21.60 -59.45
N LYS A 359 3.22 -20.92 -60.52
CA LYS A 359 2.77 -19.53 -60.43
C LYS A 359 1.50 -19.38 -59.59
N GLU A 360 0.53 -20.29 -59.73
CA GLU A 360 -0.66 -20.26 -58.90
C GLU A 360 -0.32 -20.67 -57.46
N VAL A 361 0.61 -21.60 -57.23
CA VAL A 361 1.12 -21.90 -55.87
C VAL A 361 1.72 -20.65 -55.22
N ASP A 362 2.62 -19.92 -55.88
CA ASP A 362 3.23 -18.70 -55.32
C ASP A 362 2.19 -17.59 -55.07
N LYS A 363 1.23 -17.45 -55.97
CA LYS A 363 0.14 -16.49 -55.80
C LYS A 363 -0.73 -16.83 -54.60
N VAL A 364 -1.20 -18.08 -54.51
CA VAL A 364 -1.97 -18.50 -53.35
C VAL A 364 -1.08 -18.33 -52.12
N ALA A 365 0.20 -18.76 -52.15
CA ALA A 365 1.22 -18.62 -51.10
C ALA A 365 1.31 -17.19 -50.54
N GLY A 366 1.29 -16.18 -51.41
CA GLY A 366 1.22 -14.76 -51.04
C GLY A 366 -0.11 -14.30 -50.45
N GLU A 367 -1.23 -14.89 -50.88
CA GLU A 367 -2.56 -14.64 -50.32
C GLU A 367 -2.77 -15.30 -48.93
N TYR A 368 -2.01 -16.35 -48.57
CA TYR A 368 -2.11 -17.03 -47.25
C TYR A 368 -1.66 -16.18 -46.07
N LEU A 369 -0.89 -15.09 -46.28
CA LEU A 369 -0.10 -14.41 -45.25
C LEU A 369 -0.84 -14.00 -43.95
N PHE A 370 -2.17 -14.09 -43.90
CA PHE A 370 -3.00 -13.56 -42.82
C PHE A 370 -4.01 -14.53 -42.18
N ASP A 371 -4.05 -15.82 -42.55
CA ASP A 371 -5.06 -16.77 -42.01
C ASP A 371 -4.45 -18.13 -41.61
N ALA A 372 -4.37 -18.39 -40.30
CA ALA A 372 -3.74 -19.59 -39.74
C ALA A 372 -4.57 -20.88 -39.94
N GLY A 373 -5.90 -20.78 -39.96
CA GLY A 373 -6.79 -21.93 -40.23
C GLY A 373 -6.76 -22.35 -41.70
N PHE A 374 -6.23 -21.49 -42.56
CA PHE A 374 -6.10 -21.71 -43.99
C PHE A 374 -5.02 -22.75 -44.34
N TYR A 375 -4.00 -22.95 -43.49
CA TYR A 375 -2.88 -23.85 -43.81
C TYR A 375 -3.32 -25.31 -43.97
N ASP A 376 -4.14 -25.82 -43.04
CA ASP A 376 -4.63 -27.20 -43.05
C ASP A 376 -5.55 -27.47 -44.24
N SER A 377 -6.49 -26.56 -44.51
CA SER A 377 -7.42 -26.67 -45.64
C SER A 377 -6.68 -26.76 -46.98
N TRP A 378 -5.54 -26.09 -47.12
CA TRP A 378 -4.75 -26.18 -48.35
C TRP A 378 -3.75 -27.34 -48.37
N ASN A 379 -3.22 -27.77 -47.23
CA ASN A 379 -2.48 -29.04 -47.17
C ASN A 379 -3.34 -30.21 -47.67
N ALA A 380 -4.63 -30.22 -47.35
CA ALA A 380 -5.59 -31.19 -47.90
C ALA A 380 -5.69 -31.12 -49.43
N VAL A 381 -5.65 -29.92 -50.03
CA VAL A 381 -5.63 -29.76 -51.50
C VAL A 381 -4.41 -30.44 -52.11
N PHE A 382 -3.20 -30.19 -51.60
CA PHE A 382 -1.98 -30.82 -52.12
C PHE A 382 -1.98 -32.34 -51.91
N MET A 383 -2.57 -32.83 -50.82
CA MET A 383 -2.74 -34.25 -50.57
C MET A 383 -3.71 -34.90 -51.57
N GLU A 384 -4.85 -34.27 -51.85
CA GLU A 384 -5.80 -34.74 -52.85
C GLU A 384 -5.23 -34.66 -54.27
N LEU A 385 -4.41 -33.65 -54.61
CA LEU A 385 -3.66 -33.61 -55.86
C LEU A 385 -2.71 -34.80 -55.99
N TRP A 386 -2.03 -35.19 -54.91
CA TRP A 386 -1.17 -36.37 -54.88
C TRP A 386 -1.98 -37.66 -55.11
N PHE A 387 -3.09 -37.85 -54.38
CA PHE A 387 -3.95 -39.02 -54.57
C PHE A 387 -4.58 -39.09 -55.96
N PHE A 388 -4.99 -37.94 -56.50
CA PHE A 388 -5.49 -37.83 -57.86
C PHE A 388 -4.42 -38.25 -58.87
N ALA A 389 -3.20 -37.73 -58.75
CA ALA A 389 -2.11 -38.07 -59.67
C ALA A 389 -1.80 -39.58 -59.68
N GLN A 390 -1.79 -40.21 -58.50
CA GLN A 390 -1.58 -41.66 -58.34
C GLN A 390 -2.65 -42.51 -59.05
N ARG A 391 -3.90 -42.02 -59.12
CA ARG A 391 -5.02 -42.72 -59.74
C ARG A 391 -5.14 -42.45 -61.24
N SER A 392 -4.71 -41.27 -61.68
CA SER A 392 -5.06 -40.74 -63.01
C SER A 392 -3.91 -40.73 -64.02
N TYR A 393 -2.65 -40.81 -63.58
CA TYR A 393 -1.50 -40.67 -64.47
C TYR A 393 -0.61 -41.92 -64.57
N GLU A 394 -0.10 -42.18 -65.77
CA GLU A 394 0.94 -43.19 -66.02
C GLU A 394 2.31 -42.76 -65.45
N PHE A 395 3.24 -43.71 -65.33
CA PHE A 395 4.53 -43.53 -64.63
C PHE A 395 5.29 -42.23 -64.98
N LYS A 396 5.36 -41.85 -66.26
CA LYS A 396 6.10 -40.65 -66.70
C LYS A 396 5.42 -39.36 -66.22
N LYS A 397 4.11 -39.23 -66.41
CA LYS A 397 3.32 -38.08 -65.94
C LYS A 397 3.22 -38.06 -64.42
N LEU A 398 3.11 -39.22 -63.77
CA LEU A 398 3.12 -39.35 -62.32
C LEU A 398 4.44 -38.88 -61.71
N THR A 399 5.57 -39.24 -62.31
CA THR A 399 6.90 -38.75 -61.89
C THR A 399 6.96 -37.23 -61.97
N PHE A 400 6.47 -36.66 -63.06
CA PHE A 400 6.42 -35.21 -63.25
C PHE A 400 5.48 -34.51 -62.24
N ALA A 401 4.29 -35.08 -62.01
CA ALA A 401 3.34 -34.61 -61.00
C ALA A 401 3.96 -34.61 -59.59
N ASN A 402 4.70 -35.66 -59.23
CA ASN A 402 5.42 -35.71 -57.95
C ASN A 402 6.53 -34.64 -57.88
N THR A 403 7.25 -34.39 -58.98
CA THR A 403 8.24 -33.29 -59.05
C THR A 403 7.57 -31.93 -58.83
N LEU A 404 6.44 -31.66 -59.48
CA LEU A 404 5.69 -30.41 -59.27
C LEU A 404 5.22 -30.25 -57.82
N LEU A 405 4.70 -31.31 -57.20
CA LEU A 405 4.26 -31.28 -55.81
C LEU A 405 5.46 -31.05 -54.87
N PHE A 406 6.62 -31.63 -55.16
CA PHE A 406 7.85 -31.40 -54.41
C PHE A 406 8.37 -29.95 -54.56
N GLU A 407 8.42 -29.43 -55.79
CA GLU A 407 8.78 -28.03 -56.06
C GLU A 407 7.83 -27.06 -55.35
N SER A 408 6.53 -27.35 -55.36
CA SER A 408 5.53 -26.55 -54.64
C SER A 408 5.78 -26.54 -53.12
N ALA A 409 6.33 -27.62 -52.55
CA ALA A 409 6.63 -27.69 -51.12
C ALA A 409 7.70 -26.66 -50.71
N GLY A 410 8.71 -26.41 -51.56
CA GLY A 410 9.72 -25.36 -51.30
C GLY A 410 9.09 -23.98 -51.16
N ILE A 411 8.19 -23.62 -52.09
CA ILE A 411 7.47 -22.34 -52.08
C ILE A 411 6.57 -22.22 -50.85
N ARG A 412 5.87 -23.31 -50.48
CA ARG A 412 5.02 -23.34 -49.29
C ARG A 412 5.82 -23.17 -47.99
N VAL A 413 6.98 -23.83 -47.87
CA VAL A 413 7.87 -23.68 -46.71
C VAL A 413 8.43 -22.26 -46.64
N GLU A 414 8.85 -21.67 -47.76
CA GLU A 414 9.34 -20.29 -47.79
C GLU A 414 8.24 -19.28 -47.45
N ALA A 415 7.01 -19.50 -47.94
CA ALA A 415 5.86 -18.67 -47.59
C ALA A 415 5.50 -18.78 -46.10
N ALA A 416 5.51 -19.98 -45.52
CA ALA A 416 5.31 -20.18 -44.09
C ALA A 416 6.38 -19.47 -43.24
N LYS A 417 7.66 -19.55 -43.65
CA LYS A 417 8.75 -18.80 -43.00
C LYS A 417 8.55 -17.29 -43.10
N ARG A 418 8.16 -16.77 -44.27
CA ARG A 418 7.86 -15.33 -44.47
C ARG A 418 6.70 -14.88 -43.60
N MET A 419 5.64 -15.68 -43.49
CA MET A 419 4.50 -15.43 -42.62
C MET A 419 4.92 -15.37 -41.15
N GLN A 420 5.64 -16.38 -40.67
CA GLN A 420 6.11 -16.42 -39.28
C GLN A 420 7.05 -15.25 -38.98
N GLY A 421 7.97 -14.93 -39.90
CA GLY A 421 8.85 -13.77 -39.80
C GLY A 421 8.06 -12.45 -39.78
N PHE A 422 7.03 -12.30 -40.61
CA PHE A 422 6.16 -11.13 -40.60
C PHE A 422 5.39 -11.01 -39.28
N LYS A 423 4.81 -12.10 -38.77
CA LYS A 423 4.10 -12.15 -37.48
C LYS A 423 5.02 -11.72 -36.33
N ILE A 424 6.21 -12.31 -36.22
CA ILE A 424 7.23 -11.96 -35.22
C ILE A 424 7.60 -10.47 -35.31
N VAL A 425 7.87 -9.95 -36.51
CA VAL A 425 8.24 -8.54 -36.70
C VAL A 425 7.07 -7.60 -36.38
N SER A 426 5.84 -7.98 -36.73
CA SER A 426 4.63 -7.21 -36.44
C SER A 426 4.36 -7.14 -34.94
N GLU A 427 4.37 -8.29 -34.25
CA GLU A 427 4.22 -8.39 -32.80
C GLU A 427 5.34 -7.62 -32.09
N ALA A 428 6.60 -7.74 -32.54
CA ALA A 428 7.71 -6.98 -31.95
C ALA A 428 7.55 -5.46 -32.13
N ARG A 429 7.04 -5.00 -33.28
CA ARG A 429 6.73 -3.57 -33.51
C ARG A 429 5.62 -3.11 -32.59
N GLU A 430 4.57 -3.91 -32.45
CA GLU A 430 3.43 -3.64 -31.60
C GLU A 430 3.81 -3.57 -30.12
N ASN A 431 4.52 -4.58 -29.62
CA ASN A 431 5.06 -4.63 -28.27
C ASN A 431 5.97 -3.43 -27.97
N ARG A 432 6.72 -2.93 -28.97
CA ARG A 432 7.51 -1.70 -28.82
C ARG A 432 6.65 -0.45 -28.64
N ILE A 433 5.51 -0.36 -29.33
CA ILE A 433 4.55 0.76 -29.17
C ILE A 433 3.91 0.70 -27.79
N ILE A 434 3.41 -0.49 -27.40
CA ILE A 434 2.78 -0.74 -26.09
C ILE A 434 3.75 -0.40 -24.96
N ARG A 435 4.99 -0.91 -25.00
CA ARG A 435 6.00 -0.62 -23.97
C ARG A 435 6.32 0.87 -23.86
N LYS A 436 6.46 1.56 -25.00
CA LYS A 436 6.73 3.00 -25.02
C LYS A 436 5.56 3.81 -24.45
N LEU A 437 4.33 3.38 -24.73
CA LEU A 437 3.13 3.95 -24.14
C LEU A 437 3.12 3.74 -22.62
N GLY A 438 3.31 2.50 -22.16
CA GLY A 438 3.34 2.17 -20.75
C GLY A 438 4.35 3.01 -19.98
N GLN A 439 5.57 3.16 -20.52
CA GLN A 439 6.59 4.06 -19.95
C GLN A 439 6.16 5.53 -19.91
N THR A 440 5.39 6.00 -20.91
CA THR A 440 4.92 7.39 -20.92
C THR A 440 3.84 7.59 -19.86
N ILE A 441 2.89 6.66 -19.77
CA ILE A 441 1.74 6.71 -18.86
C ILE A 441 2.19 6.57 -17.40
N ALA A 442 3.03 5.58 -17.10
CA ALA A 442 3.46 5.27 -15.75
C ALA A 442 4.25 6.41 -15.06
N ASN A 443 4.86 7.31 -15.83
CA ASN A 443 5.64 8.44 -15.30
C ASN A 443 4.82 9.72 -15.07
N ILE A 444 3.51 9.70 -15.35
CA ILE A 444 2.66 10.87 -15.17
C ILE A 444 2.08 10.87 -13.75
N LEU A 445 2.37 11.94 -13.00
CA LEU A 445 1.87 12.14 -11.63
C LEU A 445 0.65 13.07 -11.56
N ASP A 446 0.31 13.72 -12.68
CA ASP A 446 -0.84 14.61 -12.77
C ASP A 446 -2.02 13.90 -13.46
N MET A 447 -3.17 13.86 -12.77
CA MET A 447 -4.36 13.16 -13.23
C MET A 447 -4.88 13.70 -14.57
N ASP A 448 -4.86 15.01 -14.79
CA ASP A 448 -5.40 15.59 -16.02
C ASP A 448 -4.47 15.34 -17.21
N LEU A 449 -3.15 15.44 -17.00
CA LEU A 449 -2.15 15.08 -18.00
C LEU A 449 -2.19 13.58 -18.36
N LEU A 450 -2.46 12.72 -17.36
CA LEU A 450 -2.60 11.28 -17.56
C LEU A 450 -3.75 10.98 -18.52
N PHE A 451 -4.91 11.60 -18.27
CA PHE A 451 -6.07 11.43 -19.14
C PHE A 451 -5.85 12.01 -20.53
N ASP A 452 -5.26 13.20 -20.66
CA ASP A 452 -4.95 13.78 -21.97
C ASP A 452 -3.97 12.89 -22.77
N THR A 453 -3.04 12.23 -22.08
CA THR A 453 -2.11 11.27 -22.69
C THR A 453 -2.84 10.01 -23.15
N ALA A 454 -3.75 9.45 -22.34
CA ALA A 454 -4.58 8.31 -22.73
C ALA A 454 -5.38 8.64 -24.02
N VAL A 455 -6.04 9.79 -24.08
CA VAL A 455 -6.81 10.27 -25.25
C VAL A 455 -5.96 10.36 -26.50
N LYS A 456 -4.74 10.86 -26.36
CA LYS A 456 -3.81 11.05 -27.50
C LYS A 456 -3.25 9.73 -28.03
N HIS A 457 -3.13 8.71 -27.20
CA HIS A 457 -2.35 7.53 -27.54
C HIS A 457 -3.14 6.22 -27.67
N PHE A 458 -4.22 6.01 -26.90
CA PHE A 458 -5.05 4.80 -27.02
C PHE A 458 -5.57 4.57 -28.45
N PRO A 459 -5.95 5.60 -29.24
CA PRO A 459 -6.33 5.40 -30.64
C PRO A 459 -5.21 4.82 -31.53
N LYS A 460 -3.94 5.04 -31.19
CA LYS A 460 -2.79 4.45 -31.91
C LYS A 460 -2.64 2.95 -31.65
N LEU A 461 -3.29 2.45 -30.60
CA LEU A 461 -3.38 1.03 -30.26
C LEU A 461 -4.70 0.41 -30.78
N GLY A 462 -5.48 1.14 -31.57
CA GLY A 462 -6.79 0.69 -32.05
C GLY A 462 -7.94 0.92 -31.07
N ILE A 463 -7.68 1.37 -29.84
CA ILE A 463 -8.69 1.72 -28.84
C ILE A 463 -9.19 3.14 -29.11
N LYS A 464 -10.16 3.27 -30.02
CA LYS A 464 -10.66 4.56 -30.52
C LYS A 464 -11.67 5.23 -29.58
N THR A 465 -12.47 4.42 -28.89
CA THR A 465 -13.52 4.86 -27.98
C THR A 465 -13.32 4.16 -26.64
N PHE A 466 -13.17 4.94 -25.58
CA PHE A 466 -13.01 4.40 -24.23
C PHE A 466 -13.50 5.39 -23.17
N PHE A 467 -13.71 4.90 -21.95
CA PHE A 467 -14.16 5.68 -20.82
C PHE A 467 -13.37 5.27 -19.59
N ILE A 468 -12.91 6.26 -18.83
CA ILE A 468 -12.32 6.03 -17.52
C ILE A 468 -13.37 6.47 -16.49
N MET A 469 -13.71 5.58 -15.59
CA MET A 469 -14.66 5.81 -14.51
C MET A 469 -13.93 5.60 -13.20
N LEU A 470 -14.06 6.52 -12.24
CA LEU A 470 -13.36 6.45 -10.96
C LEU A 470 -14.34 6.33 -9.79
N TYR A 471 -13.90 5.74 -8.69
CA TYR A 471 -14.64 5.72 -7.43
C TYR A 471 -14.43 7.03 -6.63
N ASP A 472 -15.45 7.44 -5.86
CA ASP A 472 -15.42 8.62 -4.97
C ASP A 472 -14.43 8.45 -3.82
N ASN A 473 -14.40 7.21 -3.33
CA ASN A 473 -13.59 6.80 -2.21
C ASN A 473 -12.92 5.49 -2.57
N VAL A 474 -11.65 5.61 -2.97
CA VAL A 474 -10.75 4.50 -3.30
C VAL A 474 -10.59 3.52 -2.12
N GLU A 475 -10.68 3.99 -0.87
CA GLU A 475 -10.51 3.12 0.31
C GLU A 475 -11.75 2.27 0.63
N LYS A 476 -12.93 2.69 0.16
CA LYS A 476 -14.20 2.01 0.46
C LYS A 476 -14.83 1.32 -0.75
N ASN A 477 -14.25 1.44 -1.94
CA ASN A 477 -14.82 0.99 -3.21
C ASN A 477 -16.30 1.42 -3.36
N SER A 478 -16.66 2.57 -2.78
CA SER A 478 -18.06 2.97 -2.54
C SER A 478 -18.36 4.31 -3.20
N GLY A 479 -19.43 4.36 -3.99
CA GLY A 479 -19.82 5.55 -4.75
C GLY A 479 -18.96 5.71 -6.00
N LEU A 480 -19.59 5.68 -7.18
CA LEU A 480 -18.93 5.98 -8.45
C LEU A 480 -19.24 7.43 -8.84
N GLN A 481 -18.28 8.35 -8.71
CA GLN A 481 -18.33 9.65 -9.38
C GLN A 481 -17.69 9.50 -10.73
N TYR A 482 -18.53 9.66 -11.74
CA TYR A 482 -18.11 9.63 -13.12
C TYR A 482 -17.17 10.82 -13.38
N LYS A 483 -15.89 10.56 -13.66
CA LYS A 483 -15.00 11.51 -14.36
C LYS A 483 -14.78 10.99 -15.79
N LEU A 484 -15.81 11.09 -16.63
CA LEU A 484 -15.77 10.64 -18.03
C LEU A 484 -14.67 11.39 -18.80
N ILE A 485 -13.79 10.70 -19.57
CA ILE A 485 -12.91 11.36 -20.54
C ILE A 485 -12.77 10.55 -21.87
N CYS A 486 -13.48 11.06 -22.90
CA CYS A 486 -13.24 11.07 -24.36
C CYS A 486 -13.62 9.90 -25.30
N ILE A 487 -14.22 10.30 -26.42
CA ILE A 487 -14.76 9.51 -27.55
C ILE A 487 -14.09 9.91 -28.88
N ASN A 488 -13.88 8.92 -29.76
CA ASN A 488 -13.70 9.07 -31.21
C ASN A 488 -12.60 10.08 -31.64
N GLY A 489 -11.40 9.90 -31.10
CA GLY A 489 -10.16 10.46 -31.64
C GLY A 489 -9.95 11.98 -31.57
N LYS A 490 -10.87 12.79 -30.97
CA LYS A 490 -10.72 14.26 -30.99
C LYS A 490 -11.17 15.07 -29.77
N ARG A 491 -11.87 14.55 -28.74
CA ARG A 491 -12.43 15.44 -27.70
C ARG A 491 -12.63 14.86 -26.29
N ARG A 492 -11.92 15.43 -25.31
CA ARG A 492 -12.18 15.25 -23.87
C ARG A 492 -13.57 15.81 -23.51
N LEU A 493 -14.44 14.95 -22.98
CA LEU A 493 -15.79 15.27 -22.53
C LEU A 493 -15.90 14.91 -21.04
N SER A 494 -15.89 15.91 -20.15
CA SER A 494 -16.12 15.70 -18.72
C SER A 494 -17.62 15.68 -18.42
N LEU A 495 -18.17 14.50 -18.14
CA LEU A 495 -19.52 14.33 -17.59
C LEU A 495 -19.39 13.94 -16.12
N LEU A 496 -19.78 14.86 -15.23
CA LEU A 496 -19.96 14.61 -13.80
C LEU A 496 -21.45 14.31 -13.56
N SER A 497 -21.80 13.03 -13.38
CA SER A 497 -23.14 12.68 -12.89
C SER A 497 -23.11 12.60 -11.36
N LYS A 498 -24.04 13.33 -10.71
CA LYS A 498 -24.31 13.20 -9.26
C LYS A 498 -25.30 12.06 -8.93
N ASN A 499 -25.83 11.35 -9.93
CA ASN A 499 -26.86 10.31 -9.76
C ASN A 499 -26.36 8.94 -10.24
N ASN A 500 -26.02 8.06 -9.29
CA ASN A 500 -25.51 6.70 -9.48
C ASN A 500 -26.51 5.70 -10.09
N LYS A 501 -27.74 6.11 -10.43
CA LYS A 501 -28.83 5.21 -10.84
C LYS A 501 -29.01 5.04 -12.35
N ALA A 502 -28.43 5.94 -13.14
CA ALA A 502 -28.55 5.87 -14.58
C ALA A 502 -27.36 5.05 -15.08
N GLY A 503 -27.59 3.82 -15.57
CA GLY A 503 -26.53 2.86 -15.92
C GLY A 503 -25.49 3.41 -16.92
N LEU A 504 -24.44 2.61 -17.18
CA LEU A 504 -23.25 2.97 -17.99
C LEU A 504 -23.56 3.80 -19.25
N MET A 505 -24.66 3.49 -19.94
CA MET A 505 -25.03 4.07 -21.23
C MET A 505 -25.93 5.32 -21.16
N SER A 506 -26.48 5.66 -20.00
CA SER A 506 -27.49 6.72 -19.86
C SER A 506 -26.99 8.13 -20.21
N GLY A 507 -25.66 8.34 -20.17
CA GLY A 507 -24.98 9.58 -20.57
C GLY A 507 -24.22 9.52 -21.90
N LEU A 508 -24.28 8.40 -22.62
CA LEU A 508 -23.47 8.11 -23.81
C LEU A 508 -24.29 8.07 -25.12
N SER A 509 -25.51 8.58 -25.11
CA SER A 509 -26.36 8.60 -26.31
C SER A 509 -25.79 9.52 -27.40
N GLY A 510 -25.64 9.02 -28.62
CA GLY A 510 -25.11 9.76 -29.79
C GLY A 510 -23.60 9.67 -30.00
N VAL A 511 -22.91 8.84 -29.21
CA VAL A 511 -21.46 8.59 -29.25
C VAL A 511 -21.08 7.47 -30.22
N PHE A 512 -21.96 6.47 -30.34
CA PHE A 512 -21.73 5.23 -31.06
C PHE A 512 -22.46 5.23 -32.39
N ASP A 513 -21.96 4.43 -33.33
CA ASP A 513 -22.65 4.16 -34.59
C ASP A 513 -23.92 3.34 -34.31
N PRO A 514 -25.13 3.85 -34.60
CA PRO A 514 -26.37 3.13 -34.37
C PRO A 514 -26.57 1.92 -35.30
N ALA A 515 -25.70 1.71 -36.30
CA ALA A 515 -25.82 0.61 -37.25
C ALA A 515 -25.45 -0.76 -36.66
N TYR A 516 -24.61 -0.81 -35.61
CA TYR A 516 -24.18 -2.05 -34.96
C TYR A 516 -24.21 -1.91 -33.44
N PRO A 517 -24.74 -2.89 -32.70
CA PRO A 517 -24.68 -2.85 -31.24
C PRO A 517 -23.21 -2.96 -30.80
N PRO A 518 -22.68 -1.97 -30.07
CA PRO A 518 -21.28 -1.98 -29.66
C PRO A 518 -21.02 -3.12 -28.67
N VAL A 519 -19.82 -3.67 -28.72
CA VAL A 519 -19.32 -4.61 -27.71
C VAL A 519 -18.36 -3.84 -26.81
N PHE A 520 -18.51 -3.93 -25.50
CA PHE A 520 -17.66 -3.24 -24.53
C PHE A 520 -16.81 -4.24 -23.74
N ILE A 521 -15.52 -3.95 -23.63
CA ILE A 521 -14.61 -4.60 -22.67
C ILE A 521 -14.47 -3.67 -21.47
N ILE A 522 -14.71 -4.20 -20.27
CA ILE A 522 -14.68 -3.47 -19.01
C ILE A 522 -13.57 -4.08 -18.16
N GLU A 523 -12.50 -3.32 -18.01
CA GLU A 523 -11.32 -3.67 -17.23
C GLU A 523 -11.30 -2.90 -15.90
N PRO A 524 -10.93 -3.54 -14.78
CA PRO A 524 -10.74 -2.87 -13.50
C PRO A 524 -9.51 -1.97 -13.55
N LEU A 525 -9.56 -0.86 -12.80
CA LEU A 525 -8.40 -0.01 -12.54
C LEU A 525 -8.03 -0.13 -11.07
N TYR A 526 -6.96 -0.85 -10.76
CA TYR A 526 -6.61 -1.22 -9.39
C TYR A 526 -5.09 -1.39 -9.18
N PHE A 527 -4.62 -1.15 -7.97
CA PHE A 527 -3.24 -1.43 -7.57
C PHE A 527 -3.23 -2.08 -6.19
N GLN A 528 -2.84 -3.34 -6.14
CA GLN A 528 -2.89 -4.17 -4.93
C GLN A 528 -4.27 -4.13 -4.26
N LYS A 529 -4.41 -3.44 -3.12
CA LYS A 529 -5.67 -3.33 -2.36
C LYS A 529 -6.56 -2.16 -2.78
N GLU A 530 -6.03 -1.24 -3.58
CA GLU A 530 -6.74 -0.02 -3.97
C GLU A 530 -7.45 -0.21 -5.30
N CYS A 531 -8.77 0.00 -5.35
CA CYS A 531 -9.52 0.06 -6.61
C CYS A 531 -9.81 1.52 -6.95
N PHE A 532 -9.24 1.99 -8.05
CA PHE A 532 -9.46 3.36 -8.54
C PHE A 532 -10.73 3.48 -9.35
N GLY A 533 -11.15 2.41 -10.05
CA GLY A 533 -12.29 2.47 -10.93
C GLY A 533 -12.31 1.39 -12.01
N MET A 534 -12.75 1.77 -13.21
CA MET A 534 -12.79 0.88 -14.38
C MET A 534 -12.51 1.64 -15.68
N LEU A 535 -11.93 0.93 -16.64
CA LEU A 535 -11.72 1.33 -18.02
C LEU A 535 -12.74 0.58 -18.88
N VAL A 536 -13.58 1.31 -19.60
CA VAL A 536 -14.57 0.74 -20.52
C VAL A 536 -14.14 1.05 -21.94
N CYS A 537 -13.86 0.04 -22.75
CA CYS A 537 -13.40 0.20 -24.12
C CYS A 537 -14.42 -0.38 -25.10
N GLU A 538 -14.69 0.33 -26.19
CA GLU A 538 -15.38 -0.26 -27.33
C GLU A 538 -14.45 -1.28 -28.00
N ASN A 539 -14.94 -2.50 -28.17
CA ASN A 539 -14.23 -3.58 -28.83
C ASN A 539 -14.25 -3.37 -30.35
N ASP A 540 -13.08 -3.29 -30.96
CA ASP A 540 -12.93 -3.36 -32.41
C ASP A 540 -12.40 -4.77 -32.71
N VAL A 541 -13.14 -5.57 -33.50
CA VAL A 541 -12.82 -6.99 -33.75
C VAL A 541 -11.42 -7.18 -34.38
N ALA A 542 -10.85 -6.12 -34.96
CA ALA A 542 -9.49 -6.11 -35.49
C ALA A 542 -8.39 -5.88 -34.42
N VAL A 543 -8.77 -5.63 -33.16
CA VAL A 543 -7.86 -5.31 -32.05
C VAL A 543 -7.66 -6.56 -31.20
N ASN A 544 -6.39 -6.89 -30.92
CA ASN A 544 -6.04 -7.95 -29.97
C ASN A 544 -6.56 -7.57 -28.57
N ALA A 545 -7.33 -8.47 -27.95
CA ALA A 545 -7.96 -8.25 -26.65
C ALA A 545 -6.94 -7.97 -25.53
N GLU A 546 -5.72 -8.50 -25.66
CA GLU A 546 -4.58 -8.26 -24.75
C GLU A 546 -4.25 -6.78 -24.57
N ARG A 547 -4.56 -5.93 -25.57
CA ARG A 547 -4.32 -4.49 -25.47
C ARG A 547 -5.17 -3.83 -24.39
N TYR A 548 -6.38 -4.32 -24.13
CA TYR A 548 -7.28 -3.71 -23.14
C TYR A 548 -6.73 -3.91 -21.72
N GLU A 549 -6.30 -5.13 -21.42
CA GLU A 549 -5.69 -5.52 -20.15
C GLU A 549 -4.36 -4.79 -19.92
N ILE A 550 -3.42 -4.82 -20.87
CA ILE A 550 -2.13 -4.12 -20.70
C ILE A 550 -2.32 -2.61 -20.47
N VAL A 551 -3.26 -2.00 -21.18
CA VAL A 551 -3.54 -0.56 -21.03
C VAL A 551 -4.21 -0.26 -19.68
N SER A 552 -5.09 -1.13 -19.18
CA SER A 552 -5.71 -0.97 -17.87
C SER A 552 -4.67 -1.11 -16.75
N GLU A 553 -3.70 -2.03 -16.87
CA GLU A 553 -2.58 -2.19 -15.93
C GLU A 553 -1.71 -0.94 -15.86
N TYR A 554 -1.26 -0.42 -17.01
CA TYR A 554 -0.45 0.81 -17.06
C TYR A 554 -1.21 2.01 -16.49
N LEU A 555 -2.49 2.13 -16.84
CA LEU A 555 -3.33 3.20 -16.32
C LEU A 555 -3.51 3.07 -14.80
N SER A 556 -3.66 1.86 -14.28
CA SER A 556 -3.79 1.60 -12.85
C SER A 556 -2.55 2.02 -12.06
N GLY A 557 -1.35 1.65 -12.53
CA GLY A 557 -0.10 2.07 -11.91
C GLY A 557 0.11 3.59 -11.94
N ALA A 558 -0.27 4.24 -13.04
CA ALA A 558 -0.20 5.70 -13.16
C ALA A 558 -1.23 6.40 -12.25
N LEU A 559 -2.45 5.87 -12.16
CA LEU A 559 -3.48 6.36 -11.24
C LEU A 559 -3.01 6.27 -9.80
N HIS A 560 -2.45 5.13 -9.38
CA HIS A 560 -1.88 4.97 -8.04
C HIS A 560 -0.82 6.05 -7.74
N SER A 561 0.12 6.26 -8.67
CA SER A 561 1.18 7.25 -8.52
C SER A 561 0.63 8.69 -8.42
N ALA A 562 -0.36 9.02 -9.25
CA ALA A 562 -1.01 10.32 -9.24
C ALA A 562 -1.84 10.56 -7.96
N PHE A 563 -2.58 9.55 -7.48
CA PHE A 563 -3.31 9.59 -6.21
C PHE A 563 -2.38 9.77 -5.01
N LEU A 564 -1.26 9.03 -4.97
CA LEU A 564 -0.24 9.19 -3.93
C LEU A 564 0.34 10.61 -3.94
N MET A 565 0.67 11.15 -5.12
CA MET A 565 1.18 12.51 -5.24
C MET A 565 0.17 13.55 -4.73
N GLN A 566 -1.12 13.39 -5.06
CA GLN A 566 -2.19 14.25 -4.57
C GLN A 566 -2.32 14.17 -3.03
N LYS A 567 -2.23 12.97 -2.46
CA LYS A 567 -2.26 12.74 -1.00
C LYS A 567 -1.07 13.41 -0.31
N VAL A 568 0.13 13.28 -0.87
CA VAL A 568 1.35 13.94 -0.37
C VAL A 568 1.22 15.46 -0.44
N GLN A 569 0.75 16.01 -1.56
CA GLN A 569 0.53 17.45 -1.71
C GLN A 569 -0.49 17.98 -0.69
N HIS A 570 -1.61 17.26 -0.49
CA HIS A 570 -2.63 17.63 0.47
C HIS A 570 -2.10 17.62 1.91
N GLN A 571 -1.38 16.55 2.30
CA GLN A 571 -0.76 16.46 3.62
C GLN A 571 0.32 17.52 3.82
N SER A 572 1.13 17.81 2.80
CA SER A 572 2.14 18.88 2.85
C SER A 572 1.50 20.25 3.09
N ALA A 573 0.37 20.55 2.44
CA ALA A 573 -0.35 21.81 2.66
C ALA A 573 -0.93 21.92 4.08
N ILE A 574 -1.46 20.82 4.63
CA ILE A 574 -1.91 20.76 6.03
C ILE A 574 -0.74 20.99 6.98
N LEU A 575 0.39 20.30 6.75
CA LEU A 575 1.58 20.41 7.59
C LEU A 575 2.17 21.82 7.55
N GLU A 576 2.22 22.46 6.38
CA GLU A 576 2.70 23.84 6.26
C GLU A 576 1.83 24.82 7.07
N LYS A 577 0.50 24.64 7.04
CA LYS A 577 -0.43 25.45 7.86
C LYS A 577 -0.20 25.22 9.35
N ALA A 578 -0.02 23.97 9.78
CA ALA A 578 0.26 23.62 11.17
C ALA A 578 1.59 24.21 11.66
N ASN A 579 2.65 24.14 10.84
CA ASN A 579 3.96 24.71 11.16
C ASN A 579 3.92 26.24 11.30
N LYS A 580 3.16 26.94 10.45
CA LYS A 580 2.96 28.39 10.58
C LYS A 580 2.21 28.77 11.86
N GLU A 581 1.22 27.99 12.27
CA GLU A 581 0.50 28.18 13.54
C GLU A 581 1.44 27.98 14.73
N LEU A 582 2.23 26.89 14.71
CA LEU A 582 3.19 26.57 15.77
C LEU A 582 4.25 27.67 15.93
N ALA A 583 4.83 28.17 14.83
CA ALA A 583 5.80 29.25 14.87
C ALA A 583 5.21 30.54 15.49
N ARG A 584 3.95 30.87 15.20
CA ARG A 584 3.27 32.02 15.81
C ARG A 584 3.07 31.85 17.32
N LEU A 585 2.72 30.65 17.76
CA LEU A 585 2.55 30.35 19.19
C LEU A 585 3.88 30.45 19.94
N GLN A 586 4.98 29.93 19.37
CA GLN A 586 6.32 30.03 19.95
C GLN A 586 6.78 31.48 20.12
N VAL A 587 6.54 32.34 19.13
CA VAL A 587 6.87 33.77 19.24
C VAL A 587 6.07 34.45 20.36
N LYS A 588 4.78 34.12 20.51
CA LYS A 588 3.95 34.65 21.61
C LYS A 588 4.41 34.17 22.97
N GLU A 589 4.76 32.89 23.09
CA GLU A 589 5.29 32.30 24.32
C GLU A 589 6.60 32.98 24.72
N HIS A 590 7.52 33.16 23.76
CA HIS A 590 8.79 33.83 24.04
C HIS A 590 8.60 35.29 24.48
N ALA A 591 7.73 36.04 23.81
CA ALA A 591 7.41 37.42 24.19
C ALA A 591 6.76 37.51 25.59
N TYR A 592 5.92 36.54 25.95
CA TYR A 592 5.32 36.46 27.28
C TYR A 592 6.35 36.17 28.38
N LEU A 593 7.24 35.19 28.16
CA LEU A 593 8.32 34.88 29.09
C LEU A 593 9.25 36.09 29.28
N GLU A 594 9.60 36.80 28.20
CA GLU A 594 10.37 38.04 28.30
C GLU A 594 9.65 39.12 29.12
N SER A 595 8.33 39.29 28.96
CA SER A 595 7.59 40.28 29.75
C SER A 595 7.57 39.94 31.24
N VAL A 596 7.36 38.67 31.59
CA VAL A 596 7.37 38.20 32.99
C VAL A 596 8.76 38.40 33.61
N ASN A 597 9.83 38.07 32.89
CA ASN A 597 11.19 38.29 33.37
C ASN A 597 11.50 39.77 33.60
N ARG A 598 11.01 40.67 32.73
CA ARG A 598 11.16 42.13 32.93
C ARG A 598 10.45 42.62 34.18
N GLU A 599 9.24 42.13 34.45
CA GLU A 599 8.48 42.48 35.66
C GLU A 599 9.21 42.01 36.94
N LEU A 600 9.75 40.78 36.93
CA LEU A 600 10.53 40.25 38.05
C LEU A 600 11.82 41.05 38.30
N GLU A 601 12.53 41.47 37.24
CA GLU A 601 13.73 42.31 37.38
C GLU A 601 13.43 43.71 37.91
N GLN A 602 12.25 44.27 37.60
CA GLN A 602 11.81 45.51 38.23
C GLN A 602 11.56 45.31 39.73
N GLY A 603 10.91 44.19 40.11
CA GLY A 603 10.73 43.80 41.50
C GLY A 603 12.06 43.73 42.27
N ARG A 604 13.09 43.11 41.67
CA ARG A 604 14.43 43.02 42.27
C ARG A 604 15.05 44.39 42.55
N LYS A 605 14.95 45.31 41.59
CA LYS A 605 15.50 46.67 41.72
C LYS A 605 14.82 47.44 42.84
N ILE A 606 13.50 47.33 42.97
CA ILE A 606 12.73 47.95 44.05
C ILE A 606 13.14 47.37 45.39
N GLN A 607 13.24 46.04 45.50
CA GLN A 607 13.64 45.37 46.74
C GLN A 607 15.02 45.79 47.22
N LYS A 608 16.01 45.89 46.31
CA LYS A 608 17.35 46.36 46.68
C LYS A 608 17.34 47.76 47.31
N GLY A 609 16.35 48.60 46.98
CA GLY A 609 16.19 49.93 47.57
C GLY A 609 15.75 49.94 49.05
N PHE A 610 15.28 48.82 49.60
CA PHE A 610 14.96 48.71 51.03
C PHE A 610 16.17 48.33 51.90
N LEU A 611 17.25 47.82 51.30
CA LEU A 611 18.49 47.52 52.01
C LEU A 611 19.36 48.78 52.15
N PRO A 612 20.15 48.92 53.23
CA PRO A 612 20.98 50.11 53.43
C PRO A 612 22.09 50.22 52.37
N GLU A 613 22.20 51.38 51.73
CA GLU A 613 23.28 51.67 50.77
C GLU A 613 24.63 51.84 51.48
N TYR A 614 24.62 52.38 52.71
CA TYR A 614 25.79 52.58 53.56
C TYR A 614 25.50 52.09 54.98
N LEU A 615 26.44 51.33 55.55
CA LEU A 615 26.36 50.88 56.95
C LEU A 615 27.12 51.85 57.86
N PRO A 616 26.59 52.19 59.05
CA PRO A 616 27.24 53.10 59.98
C PRO A 616 28.57 52.53 60.49
N GLN A 617 29.58 53.41 60.61
CA GLN A 617 30.93 53.08 61.10
C GLN A 617 31.30 54.01 62.27
N PRO A 618 30.64 53.94 63.44
CA PRO A 618 30.99 54.79 64.56
C PRO A 618 32.40 54.50 65.04
N LYS A 619 33.03 55.50 65.66
CA LYS A 619 34.44 55.41 66.08
C LYS A 619 34.67 54.17 66.95
N GLY A 620 35.62 53.33 66.56
CA GLY A 620 35.97 52.09 67.27
C GLY A 620 35.16 50.86 66.86
N TRP A 621 34.27 50.99 65.87
CA TRP A 621 33.42 49.91 65.38
C TRP A 621 33.49 49.80 63.85
N GLU A 622 33.44 48.57 63.35
CA GLU A 622 33.38 48.27 61.93
C GLU A 622 32.15 47.41 61.65
N VAL A 623 31.35 47.78 60.64
CA VAL A 623 30.17 47.01 60.21
C VAL A 623 30.33 46.61 58.74
N ALA A 624 30.15 45.34 58.43
CA ALA A 624 30.16 44.82 57.06
C ALA A 624 28.97 43.87 56.85
N ALA A 625 28.42 43.83 55.65
CA ALA A 625 27.34 42.90 55.32
C ALA A 625 27.46 42.40 53.87
N SER A 626 26.85 41.26 53.60
CA SER A 626 26.71 40.69 52.27
C SER A 626 25.31 40.13 52.08
N PHE A 627 24.81 40.25 50.85
CA PHE A 627 23.49 39.78 50.46
C PHE A 627 23.50 39.28 49.02
N VAL A 628 23.16 38.01 48.85
CA VAL A 628 23.01 37.36 47.54
C VAL A 628 21.65 36.67 47.48
N PRO A 629 20.71 37.17 46.67
CA PRO A 629 19.40 36.54 46.53
C PRO A 629 19.49 35.24 45.73
N ALA A 630 18.70 34.23 46.09
CA ALA A 630 18.61 32.95 45.37
C ALA A 630 17.80 33.05 44.08
N ARG A 631 16.88 34.02 44.00
CA ARG A 631 15.97 34.23 42.86
C ARG A 631 15.94 35.70 42.46
N ALA A 632 15.02 36.05 41.55
CA ALA A 632 14.80 37.44 41.16
C ALA A 632 14.40 38.34 42.35
N VAL A 633 13.77 37.80 43.39
CA VAL A 633 13.42 38.52 44.62
C VAL A 633 13.63 37.60 45.84
N SER A 634 13.85 38.18 47.02
CA SER A 634 14.35 37.51 48.23
C SER A 634 13.44 37.69 49.46
N GLY A 635 13.45 36.76 50.40
CA GLY A 635 12.82 36.93 51.73
C GLY A 635 13.75 37.56 52.75
N ASP A 636 15.06 37.35 52.61
CA ASP A 636 16.07 37.84 53.55
C ASP A 636 16.33 39.35 53.47
N PHE A 637 16.75 39.93 54.59
CA PHE A 637 17.30 41.28 54.66
C PHE A 637 18.22 41.52 55.86
N TYR A 638 18.98 42.61 55.78
CA TYR A 638 19.78 43.15 56.88
C TYR A 638 19.62 44.67 56.94
N ASP A 639 19.82 45.26 58.12
CA ASP A 639 19.93 46.72 58.29
C ASP A 639 20.87 47.06 59.45
N ALA A 640 21.47 48.25 59.42
CA ALA A 640 22.16 48.83 60.56
C ALA A 640 22.07 50.35 60.49
N PHE A 641 21.68 50.99 61.59
CA PHE A 641 21.48 52.44 61.66
C PHE A 641 21.70 52.98 63.07
N MET A 642 22.14 54.24 63.17
CA MET A 642 22.28 54.94 64.44
C MET A 642 20.92 55.49 64.88
N LEU A 643 20.52 55.24 66.12
CA LEU A 643 19.34 55.87 66.74
C LEU A 643 19.68 57.26 67.28
N ASP A 644 20.91 57.43 67.77
CA ASP A 644 21.54 58.68 68.19
C ASP A 644 23.08 58.48 68.21
N ASP A 645 23.84 59.40 68.81
CA ASP A 645 25.30 59.29 68.91
C ASP A 645 25.78 58.14 69.82
N LYS A 646 24.88 57.49 70.56
CA LYS A 646 25.19 56.47 71.55
C LYS A 646 24.74 55.07 71.13
N TYR A 647 23.60 54.92 70.48
CA TYR A 647 23.00 53.62 70.19
C TYR A 647 22.93 53.32 68.70
N MET A 648 23.42 52.13 68.32
CA MET A 648 23.28 51.57 66.97
C MET A 648 22.34 50.36 67.00
N ALA A 649 21.37 50.32 66.09
CA ALA A 649 20.56 49.15 65.82
C ALA A 649 21.23 48.25 64.77
N LEU A 650 21.17 46.93 64.98
CA LEU A 650 21.68 45.89 64.08
C LEU A 650 20.55 44.89 63.80
N VAL A 651 20.28 44.64 62.53
CA VAL A 651 19.14 43.86 62.07
C VAL A 651 19.59 42.82 61.06
N ILE A 652 19.20 41.57 61.26
CA ILE A 652 19.23 40.53 60.24
C ILE A 652 17.98 39.67 60.38
N ALA A 653 17.34 39.34 59.27
CA ALA A 653 16.06 38.66 59.26
C ALA A 653 15.83 37.86 57.99
N ASP A 654 14.99 36.84 58.11
CA ASP A 654 14.55 35.95 57.04
C ASP A 654 13.03 35.79 57.11
N VAL A 655 12.37 36.08 55.99
CA VAL A 655 10.91 35.96 55.81
C VAL A 655 10.57 34.60 55.22
N SER A 656 9.57 33.93 55.81
CA SER A 656 9.08 32.65 55.32
C SER A 656 8.61 32.72 53.85
N GLY A 657 9.33 32.06 52.95
CA GLY A 657 9.00 31.94 51.52
C GLY A 657 10.05 32.56 50.60
N LYS A 658 9.95 32.30 49.29
CA LYS A 658 10.98 32.66 48.29
C LYS A 658 10.39 33.21 47.00
N ASP A 659 9.23 33.85 47.09
CA ASP A 659 8.47 34.39 45.98
C ASP A 659 8.19 35.88 46.17
N VAL A 660 7.48 36.49 45.22
CA VAL A 660 7.14 37.92 45.26
C VAL A 660 6.41 38.31 46.54
N SER A 661 5.63 37.40 47.14
CA SER A 661 4.95 37.66 48.41
C SER A 661 5.93 37.79 49.58
N ALA A 662 6.95 36.93 49.65
CA ALA A 662 8.01 37.03 50.67
C ALA A 662 8.80 38.35 50.54
N ALA A 663 9.10 38.76 49.31
CA ALA A 663 9.81 40.00 49.04
C ALA A 663 9.04 41.28 49.44
N LEU A 664 7.73 41.32 49.17
CA LEU A 664 6.87 42.42 49.61
C LEU A 664 6.74 42.47 51.14
N PHE A 665 6.69 41.29 51.76
CA PHE A 665 6.60 41.18 53.22
C PHE A 665 7.92 41.58 53.90
N MET A 666 9.07 41.23 53.32
CA MET A 666 10.39 41.70 53.74
C MET A 666 10.44 43.23 53.80
N ALA A 667 9.98 43.92 52.74
CA ALA A 667 9.95 45.39 52.70
C ALA A 667 9.08 45.99 53.82
N LEU A 668 7.94 45.37 54.14
CA LEU A 668 7.08 45.76 55.25
C LEU A 668 7.80 45.63 56.59
N ILE A 669 8.40 44.47 56.89
CA ILE A 669 9.06 44.23 58.17
C ILE A 669 10.28 45.14 58.35
N CYS A 670 11.12 45.28 57.32
CA CYS A 670 12.27 46.17 57.35
C CYS A 670 11.86 47.62 57.68
N THR A 671 10.78 48.10 57.05
CA THR A 671 10.23 49.45 57.29
C THR A 671 9.68 49.60 58.72
N LEU A 672 8.93 48.61 59.21
CA LEU A 672 8.35 48.62 60.55
C LEU A 672 9.42 48.62 61.64
N ILE A 673 10.47 47.80 61.49
CA ILE A 673 11.59 47.75 62.45
C ILE A 673 12.21 49.13 62.56
N ARG A 674 12.53 49.77 61.44
CA ARG A 674 13.19 51.07 61.44
C ARG A 674 12.35 52.17 62.10
N ILE A 675 11.09 52.31 61.67
CA ILE A 675 10.20 53.33 62.21
C ILE A 675 9.93 53.12 63.72
N LEU A 676 9.68 51.88 64.15
CA LEU A 676 9.32 51.60 65.54
C LEU A 676 10.51 51.71 66.49
N THR A 677 11.70 51.27 66.07
CA THR A 677 12.91 51.42 66.88
C THR A 677 13.29 52.89 67.07
N GLU A 678 13.29 53.70 66.00
CA GLU A 678 13.53 55.15 66.06
C GLU A 678 12.50 55.86 66.94
N ARG A 679 11.21 55.53 66.77
CA ARG A 679 10.12 56.14 67.54
C ARG A 679 10.19 55.80 69.02
N LEU A 680 10.35 54.53 69.38
CA LEU A 680 10.44 54.11 70.77
C LEU A 680 11.63 54.76 71.46
N HIS A 681 12.77 54.86 70.75
CA HIS A 681 13.95 55.56 71.24
C HIS A 681 13.67 57.04 71.54
N ALA A 682 13.04 57.75 70.60
CA ALA A 682 12.68 59.17 70.76
C ALA A 682 11.68 59.41 71.90
N GLU A 683 10.81 58.44 72.19
CA GLU A 683 9.86 58.47 73.32
C GLU A 683 10.51 58.07 74.66
N GLY A 684 11.81 57.73 74.68
CA GLY A 684 12.53 57.29 75.88
C GLY A 684 12.18 55.86 76.32
N LEU A 685 11.53 55.08 75.45
CA LEU A 685 11.19 53.68 75.64
C LEU A 685 12.32 52.79 75.10
N ASP A 686 12.31 51.51 75.48
CA ASP A 686 13.33 50.57 75.03
C ASP A 686 13.09 50.14 73.57
N PRO A 687 14.00 50.44 72.61
CA PRO A 687 13.79 50.15 71.18
C PRO A 687 13.56 48.67 70.87
N LEU A 688 14.03 47.76 71.73
CA LEU A 688 13.81 46.32 71.58
C LEU A 688 12.34 45.90 71.75
N GLU A 689 11.47 46.74 72.33
CA GLU A 689 10.01 46.50 72.40
C GLU A 689 9.35 46.53 71.00
N SER A 690 10.03 47.09 69.99
CA SER A 690 9.56 47.06 68.61
C SER A 690 9.25 45.64 68.13
N ALA A 691 10.04 44.63 68.54
CA ALA A 691 9.80 43.23 68.17
C ALA A 691 8.41 42.75 68.61
N LYS A 692 7.97 43.12 69.82
CA LYS A 692 6.65 42.76 70.33
C LYS A 692 5.52 43.44 69.53
N ILE A 693 5.67 44.73 69.27
CA ILE A 693 4.69 45.51 68.49
C ILE A 693 4.56 44.93 67.06
N ILE A 694 5.68 44.61 66.43
CA ILE A 694 5.71 44.01 65.09
C ILE A 694 5.07 42.62 65.11
N ASN A 695 5.37 41.80 66.13
CA ASN A 695 4.77 40.48 66.27
C ASN A 695 3.24 40.54 66.34
N GLU A 696 2.68 41.44 67.16
CA GLU A 696 1.23 41.64 67.26
C GLU A 696 0.64 42.11 65.92
N TYR A 697 1.29 43.08 65.27
CA TYR A 697 0.86 43.59 63.97
C TYR A 697 0.82 42.48 62.90
N VAL A 698 1.91 41.73 62.78
CA VAL A 698 2.02 40.62 61.83
C VAL A 698 0.99 39.54 62.14
N PHE A 699 0.88 39.12 63.40
CA PHE A 699 -0.05 38.07 63.79
C PHE A 699 -1.51 38.42 63.44
N SER A 700 -1.94 39.65 63.77
CA SER A 700 -3.31 40.10 63.55
C SER A 700 -3.67 40.29 62.07
N HIS A 701 -2.71 40.64 61.20
CA HIS A 701 -3.01 41.03 59.82
C HIS A 701 -2.55 40.02 58.77
N TYR A 702 -1.50 39.25 59.03
CA TYR A 702 -0.84 38.39 58.03
C TYR A 702 -0.77 36.92 58.43
N SER A 703 -0.83 36.58 59.72
CA SER A 703 -0.77 35.19 60.17
C SER A 703 -2.13 34.49 60.27
N GLN A 704 -3.24 35.24 60.21
CA GLN A 704 -4.61 34.70 60.17
C GLN A 704 -5.20 34.59 58.75
N ALA A 705 -4.44 34.93 57.71
CA ALA A 705 -4.90 34.81 56.33
C ALA A 705 -5.09 33.33 55.95
N LYS A 706 -6.21 33.00 55.27
CA LYS A 706 -6.62 31.61 54.98
C LYS A 706 -5.67 30.83 54.08
N ASP A 707 -4.88 31.51 53.25
CA ASP A 707 -4.12 30.87 52.17
C ASP A 707 -2.61 30.75 52.43
N ARG A 708 -2.04 31.53 53.37
CA ARG A 708 -0.60 31.46 53.70
C ARG A 708 -0.28 32.14 55.03
N GLN A 709 0.40 31.43 55.93
CA GLN A 709 0.93 32.02 57.17
C GLN A 709 2.31 32.62 56.90
N MET A 710 2.42 33.95 56.98
CA MET A 710 3.71 34.66 56.86
C MET A 710 4.32 34.90 58.24
N TYR A 711 5.61 34.61 58.39
CA TYR A 711 6.38 34.91 59.59
C TYR A 711 7.80 35.32 59.24
N THR A 712 8.50 35.93 60.21
CA THR A 712 9.87 36.43 60.01
C THR A 712 10.75 36.05 61.18
N THR A 713 11.85 35.37 60.92
CA THR A 713 12.91 35.25 61.91
C THR A 713 13.67 36.57 61.96
N LEU A 714 13.98 37.07 63.16
CA LEU A 714 14.66 38.37 63.33
C LEU A 714 15.69 38.31 64.45
N PHE A 715 16.88 38.81 64.20
CA PHE A 715 17.78 39.30 65.24
C PHE A 715 17.80 40.83 65.23
N LEU A 716 17.42 41.44 66.36
CA LEU A 716 17.49 42.87 66.59
C LEU A 716 18.43 43.14 67.76
N GLY A 717 19.60 43.70 67.45
CA GLY A 717 20.60 44.15 68.40
C GLY A 717 20.58 45.66 68.58
N LEU A 718 20.83 46.12 69.80
CA LEU A 718 20.98 47.51 70.18
C LEU A 718 22.31 47.68 70.91
N LEU A 719 23.29 48.20 70.20
CA LEU A 719 24.64 48.40 70.67
C LEU A 719 24.80 49.81 71.26
N ASP A 720 25.20 49.88 72.52
CA ASP A 720 25.77 51.11 73.10
C ASP A 720 27.23 51.21 72.66
N VAL A 721 27.53 52.12 71.73
CA VAL A 721 28.86 52.22 71.11
C VAL A 721 29.93 52.67 72.10
N ASN A 722 29.53 53.25 73.24
CA ASN A 722 30.43 53.74 74.28
C ASN A 722 30.72 52.66 75.33
N SER A 723 29.68 52.02 75.88
CA SER A 723 29.85 50.97 76.90
C SER A 723 30.21 49.60 76.30
N SER A 724 30.00 49.43 75.00
CA SER A 724 30.14 48.16 74.26
C SER A 724 29.16 47.08 74.72
N GLU A 725 28.10 47.48 75.43
CA GLU A 725 26.99 46.59 75.75
C GLU A 725 26.07 46.45 74.52
N LEU A 726 25.89 45.21 74.07
CA LEU A 726 24.89 44.84 73.08
C LEU A 726 23.70 44.24 73.81
N ARG A 727 22.58 44.96 73.83
CA ARG A 727 21.27 44.42 74.24
C ARG A 727 20.58 43.86 73.00
N TYR A 728 19.95 42.70 73.07
CA TYR A 728 19.33 42.11 71.88
C TYR A 728 18.04 41.35 72.18
N CYS A 729 17.24 41.23 71.12
CA CYS A 729 16.12 40.32 70.98
C CYS A 729 16.38 39.42 69.77
N ASN A 730 16.25 38.10 69.94
CA ASN A 730 16.33 37.14 68.85
C ASN A 730 14.99 36.42 68.72
N ALA A 731 14.16 36.87 67.78
CA ALA A 731 12.88 36.30 67.40
C ALA A 731 13.07 35.11 66.44
N GLY A 732 13.53 33.97 66.97
CA GLY A 732 13.65 32.71 66.21
C GLY A 732 14.72 32.67 65.12
N HIS A 733 15.61 33.66 65.02
CA HIS A 733 16.69 33.71 64.03
C HIS A 733 17.90 32.85 64.43
N TYR A 734 18.70 32.46 63.44
CA TYR A 734 19.96 31.76 63.69
C TYR A 734 20.84 32.56 64.65
N ALA A 735 21.35 31.89 65.68
CA ALA A 735 22.06 32.56 66.76
C ALA A 735 23.34 33.24 66.26
N PRO A 736 23.45 34.58 66.35
CA PRO A 736 24.71 35.25 66.04
C PRO A 736 25.84 34.76 66.94
N LEU A 737 27.05 34.73 66.37
CA LEU A 737 28.24 34.17 66.99
C LEU A 737 29.16 35.31 67.41
N LEU A 738 29.48 35.38 68.70
CA LEU A 738 30.53 36.25 69.22
C LEU A 738 31.87 35.50 69.15
N LEU A 739 32.82 36.09 68.44
CA LEU A 739 34.13 35.55 68.17
C LEU A 739 35.20 36.36 68.91
N SER A 740 36.17 35.67 69.49
CA SER A 740 37.43 36.24 69.97
C SER A 740 38.62 35.70 69.19
N ASN A 741 39.82 36.14 69.54
CA ASN A 741 41.07 35.57 69.03
C ASN A 741 41.24 34.06 69.34
N ALA A 742 40.45 33.50 70.27
CA ALA A 742 40.48 32.08 70.63
C ALA A 742 39.41 31.24 69.90
N GLY A 743 38.53 31.86 69.10
CA GLY A 743 37.46 31.19 68.35
C GLY A 743 36.06 31.69 68.73
N ILE A 744 35.06 30.81 68.65
CA ILE A 744 33.66 31.13 68.99
C ILE A 744 33.50 31.11 70.52
N ASP A 745 33.31 32.29 71.12
CA ASP A 745 33.18 32.45 72.58
C ASP A 745 31.74 32.24 73.05
N LEU A 746 30.78 32.79 72.32
CA LEU A 746 29.37 32.80 72.72
C LEU A 746 28.44 32.76 71.50
N LYS A 747 27.32 32.04 71.64
CA LYS A 747 26.20 32.12 70.71
C LYS A 747 25.09 32.93 71.35
N LEU A 748 24.44 33.82 70.61
CA LEU A 748 23.29 34.62 71.08
C LEU A 748 21.98 33.93 70.69
N PRO A 749 21.44 33.02 71.54
CA PRO A 749 20.31 32.16 71.16
C PRO A 749 19.01 32.97 71.00
N PRO A 750 18.01 32.39 70.32
CA PRO A 750 16.64 32.89 70.33
C PRO A 750 16.15 33.22 71.74
N THR A 751 15.47 34.36 71.84
CA THR A 751 14.84 34.87 73.07
C THR A 751 13.32 35.00 72.97
N GLY A 752 12.76 34.65 71.81
CA GLY A 752 11.33 34.50 71.54
C GLY A 752 11.11 33.70 70.25
N PRO A 753 9.84 33.39 69.90
CA PRO A 753 9.48 32.75 68.63
C PRO A 753 9.72 33.70 67.45
N ALA A 754 9.63 33.20 66.20
CA ALA A 754 9.66 34.09 65.03
C ALA A 754 8.46 35.05 65.04
N LEU A 755 8.67 36.26 64.52
CA LEU A 755 7.65 37.30 64.47
C LEU A 755 6.44 36.83 63.66
N GLY A 756 5.25 37.00 64.23
CA GLY A 756 4.00 36.62 63.61
C GLY A 756 3.55 35.19 63.87
N LEU A 757 4.33 34.35 64.55
CA LEU A 757 3.92 32.96 64.81
C LEU A 757 2.98 32.80 66.00
N ILE A 758 3.24 33.52 67.10
CA ILE A 758 2.53 33.34 68.37
C ILE A 758 1.97 34.70 68.82
N PRO A 759 0.66 34.82 69.09
CA PRO A 759 0.08 36.06 69.61
C PRO A 759 0.61 36.34 71.01
N GLU A 760 0.76 37.62 71.35
CA GLU A 760 1.19 38.05 72.70
C GLU A 760 2.51 37.41 73.15
N ALA A 761 3.37 37.01 72.20
CA ALA A 761 4.66 36.39 72.51
C ALA A 761 5.56 37.33 73.30
N GLU A 762 6.20 36.79 74.35
CA GLU A 762 7.23 37.51 75.07
C GLU A 762 8.59 37.35 74.39
N PHE A 763 9.29 38.47 74.22
CA PHE A 763 10.63 38.54 73.67
C PHE A 763 11.61 38.94 74.76
N ILE A 764 12.30 37.95 75.33
CA ILE A 764 13.22 38.19 76.44
C ILE A 764 14.41 39.01 75.92
N LYS A 765 14.79 40.04 76.66
CA LYS A 765 15.95 40.87 76.33
C LYS A 765 17.17 40.30 77.03
N LYS A 766 18.25 40.08 76.27
CA LYS A 766 19.54 39.65 76.82
C LYS A 766 20.58 40.71 76.51
N SER A 767 21.65 40.76 77.30
CA SER A 767 22.78 41.65 77.05
C SER A 767 24.11 40.91 77.12
N VAL A 768 25.08 41.41 76.35
CA VAL A 768 26.45 40.92 76.33
C VAL A 768 27.39 42.11 76.16
N ILE A 769 28.53 42.09 76.85
CA ILE A 769 29.61 43.06 76.60
C ILE A 769 30.50 42.51 75.50
N LEU A 770 30.70 43.28 74.44
CA LEU A 770 31.59 42.91 73.33
C LEU A 770 33.04 43.29 73.68
N PRO A 771 33.96 42.33 73.90
CA PRO A 771 35.35 42.64 74.24
C PRO A 771 36.07 43.39 73.11
N PRO A 772 37.16 44.12 73.40
CA PRO A 772 38.04 44.66 72.36
C PRO A 772 38.50 43.54 71.41
N GLU A 773 38.63 43.84 70.11
CA GLU A 773 38.97 42.88 69.04
C GLU A 773 37.95 41.74 68.83
N SER A 774 36.77 41.80 69.45
CA SER A 774 35.72 40.80 69.21
C SER A 774 34.92 41.08 67.94
N ILE A 775 34.37 40.01 67.35
CA ILE A 775 33.51 40.07 66.17
C ILE A 775 32.18 39.40 66.48
N LEU A 776 31.07 40.10 66.24
CA LEU A 776 29.75 39.50 66.16
C LEU A 776 29.45 39.14 64.70
N PHE A 777 29.19 37.86 64.43
CA PHE A 777 28.90 37.33 63.11
C PHE A 777 27.48 36.74 63.07
N ALA A 778 26.59 37.35 62.29
CA ALA A 778 25.22 36.90 62.09
C ALA A 778 24.99 36.48 60.63
N TYR A 779 24.17 35.45 60.41
CA TYR A 779 23.95 34.87 59.08
C TYR A 779 22.59 34.18 58.97
N THR A 780 22.05 34.08 57.74
CA THR A 780 20.86 33.28 57.41
C THR A 780 21.24 31.86 56.98
N ASP A 781 20.28 30.93 56.99
CA ASP A 781 20.55 29.53 56.63
C ASP A 781 21.04 29.33 55.21
N GLY A 782 20.79 30.26 54.27
CA GLY A 782 21.36 30.20 52.94
C GLY A 782 22.89 30.08 52.92
N VAL A 783 23.60 30.54 53.95
CA VAL A 783 25.05 30.29 54.11
C VAL A 783 25.34 28.81 54.37
N THR A 784 24.63 28.19 55.30
CA THR A 784 24.90 26.80 55.70
C THR A 784 24.27 25.78 54.76
N ASP A 785 23.18 26.15 54.09
CA ASP A 785 22.43 25.32 53.17
C ASP A 785 22.90 25.46 51.72
N ALA A 786 23.78 26.43 51.43
CA ALA A 786 24.43 26.61 50.13
C ALA A 786 25.01 25.29 49.60
N ARG A 787 24.74 24.99 48.33
CA ARG A 787 25.07 23.71 47.69
C ARG A 787 26.15 23.85 46.64
N SER A 788 27.02 22.84 46.55
CA SER A 788 27.91 22.67 45.39
C SER A 788 27.12 22.14 44.17
N PRO A 789 27.73 22.11 42.96
CA PRO A 789 27.09 21.51 41.78
C PRO A 789 26.67 20.04 41.96
N GLU A 790 27.33 19.31 42.87
CA GLU A 790 27.01 17.92 43.24
C GLU A 790 25.90 17.82 44.31
N GLY A 791 25.35 18.96 44.76
CA GLY A 791 24.25 19.02 45.72
C GLY A 791 24.67 18.93 47.19
N ILE A 792 25.97 19.03 47.50
CA ILE A 792 26.51 18.92 48.87
C ILE A 792 26.39 20.26 49.60
N GLN A 793 25.81 20.27 50.81
CA GLN A 793 25.68 21.48 51.63
C GLN A 793 27.01 22.00 52.18
N PHE A 794 27.10 23.31 52.40
CA PHE A 794 28.26 23.94 53.03
C PHE A 794 28.38 23.56 54.51
N THR A 795 27.25 23.45 55.21
CA THR A 795 27.11 23.06 56.63
C THR A 795 27.69 24.05 57.65
N SER A 796 27.08 24.09 58.84
CA SER A 796 27.56 24.93 59.95
C SER A 796 28.97 24.56 60.40
N ASN A 797 29.38 23.29 60.27
CA ASN A 797 30.72 22.84 60.67
C ASN A 797 31.82 23.50 59.82
N ARG A 798 31.63 23.63 58.50
CA ARG A 798 32.59 24.34 57.65
C ARG A 798 32.61 25.82 57.96
N LEU A 799 31.44 26.44 58.13
CA LEU A 799 31.34 27.83 58.54
C LEU A 799 32.11 28.08 59.84
N PHE A 800 31.86 27.28 60.89
CA PHE A 800 32.54 27.44 62.18
C PHE A 800 34.06 27.25 62.09
N ASN A 801 34.55 26.34 61.24
CA ASN A 801 35.98 26.16 61.01
C ASN A 801 36.63 27.40 60.36
N ILE A 802 35.93 28.09 59.47
CA ILE A 802 36.43 29.33 58.86
C ILE A 802 36.42 30.48 59.88
N LEU A 803 35.36 30.57 60.68
CA LEU A 803 35.21 31.62 61.69
C LEU A 803 36.29 31.55 62.79
N GLN A 804 36.95 30.40 63.01
CA GLN A 804 38.09 30.26 63.93
C GLN A 804 39.36 30.98 63.47
N GLN A 805 39.49 31.31 62.18
CA GLN A 805 40.67 32.02 61.67
C GLN A 805 40.64 33.47 62.19
N PRO A 806 41.76 34.09 62.59
CA PRO A 806 41.75 35.50 62.96
C PRO A 806 41.44 36.40 61.75
N ALA A 807 40.86 37.57 61.99
CA ALA A 807 40.69 38.61 60.98
C ALA A 807 40.93 39.99 61.61
N GLY A 808 41.64 40.86 60.88
CA GLY A 808 41.99 42.21 61.32
C GLY A 808 40.90 43.26 61.05
N SER A 809 39.80 42.91 60.37
CA SER A 809 38.65 43.79 60.14
C SER A 809 37.33 43.02 59.95
N ALA A 810 36.19 43.72 60.10
CA ALA A 810 34.87 43.15 59.79
C ALA A 810 34.77 42.73 58.30
N THR A 811 35.31 43.55 57.40
CA THR A 811 35.35 43.25 55.95
C THR A 811 36.21 42.04 55.64
N GLU A 812 37.39 41.91 56.27
CA GLU A 812 38.24 40.75 56.08
C GLU A 812 37.55 39.46 56.56
N LYS A 813 36.86 39.51 57.71
CA LYS A 813 36.10 38.36 58.20
C LYS A 813 34.98 37.95 57.23
N LEU A 814 34.25 38.92 56.70
CA LEU A 814 33.22 38.69 55.70
C LEU A 814 33.82 38.04 54.44
N SER A 815 34.89 38.62 53.89
CA SER A 815 35.55 38.11 52.68
C SER A 815 36.14 36.70 52.86
N GLN A 816 36.64 36.34 54.04
CA GLN A 816 37.09 34.98 54.36
C GLN A 816 35.96 33.95 54.19
N VAL A 817 34.77 34.27 54.71
CA VAL A 817 33.59 33.39 54.60
C VAL A 817 33.07 33.36 53.17
N GLU A 818 32.92 34.52 52.52
CA GLU A 818 32.45 34.61 51.13
C GLU A 818 33.34 33.84 50.17
N THR A 819 34.66 33.97 50.29
CA THR A 819 35.61 33.28 49.40
C THR A 819 35.42 31.77 49.49
N ALA A 820 35.31 31.23 50.71
CA ALA A 820 35.09 29.80 50.92
C ALA A 820 33.68 29.35 50.47
N LEU A 821 32.66 30.17 50.74
CA LEU A 821 31.27 29.89 50.39
C LEU A 821 31.07 29.87 48.87
N PHE A 822 31.52 30.90 48.15
CA PHE A 822 31.38 30.97 46.71
C PHE A 822 32.29 29.99 45.97
N ALA A 823 33.47 29.66 46.52
CA ALA A 823 34.28 28.56 46.01
C ALA A 823 33.57 27.20 46.15
N HIS A 824 32.79 26.98 47.22
CA HIS A 824 31.98 25.78 47.40
C HIS A 824 30.77 25.74 46.46
N ILE A 825 30.08 26.88 46.28
CA ILE A 825 28.94 27.00 45.35
C ILE A 825 29.38 26.78 43.90
N ASN A 826 30.57 27.26 43.52
CA ASN A 826 31.20 27.03 42.21
C ASN A 826 30.26 27.28 41.02
N GLY A 827 29.50 28.37 41.06
CA GLY A 827 28.57 28.78 40.01
C GLY A 827 27.21 28.04 40.01
N ALA A 828 26.94 27.16 40.98
CA ALA A 828 25.59 26.65 41.22
C ALA A 828 24.65 27.79 41.68
N GLU A 829 23.37 27.70 41.31
CA GLU A 829 22.37 28.66 41.79
C GLU A 829 22.17 28.48 43.31
N PRO A 830 22.14 29.57 44.11
CA PRO A 830 21.87 29.48 45.54
C PRO A 830 20.50 28.83 45.79
N SER A 831 20.45 27.87 46.71
CA SER A 831 19.19 27.22 47.10
C SER A 831 18.33 28.06 48.04
N ASP A 832 18.93 29.02 48.71
CA ASP A 832 18.29 30.02 49.56
C ASP A 832 19.03 31.36 49.53
N ASP A 833 18.37 32.41 50.00
CA ASP A 833 18.96 33.74 50.10
C ASP A 833 20.14 33.74 51.08
N ILE A 834 21.28 34.33 50.69
CA ILE A 834 22.51 34.32 51.48
C ILE A 834 22.69 35.71 52.08
N THR A 835 22.54 35.82 53.40
CA THR A 835 22.68 37.09 54.13
C THR A 835 23.66 36.95 55.27
N ILE A 836 24.61 37.88 55.36
CA ILE A 836 25.64 37.92 56.41
C ILE A 836 25.76 39.35 56.93
N LEU A 837 25.82 39.51 58.26
CA LEU A 837 26.09 40.77 58.95
C LEU A 837 27.23 40.57 59.96
N VAL A 838 28.24 41.42 59.89
CA VAL A 838 29.46 41.37 60.70
C VAL A 838 29.66 42.70 61.40
N LEU A 839 29.78 42.68 62.73
CA LEU A 839 30.17 43.82 63.55
C LEU A 839 31.49 43.48 64.24
N ARG A 840 32.49 44.36 64.15
CA ARG A 840 33.75 44.22 64.88
C ARG A 840 33.97 45.41 65.80
N ARG A 841 34.49 45.15 67.01
CA ARG A 841 35.04 46.17 67.89
C ARG A 841 36.54 46.28 67.67
N ALA A 842 37.03 47.46 67.29
CA ALA A 842 38.46 47.70 67.19
C ALA A 842 39.13 47.58 68.58
N GLY A 843 40.34 47.05 68.64
CA GLY A 843 41.16 47.03 69.84
C GLY A 843 41.61 48.42 70.23
N ASN A 844 41.94 48.60 71.51
CA ASN A 844 42.44 49.86 72.02
C ASN A 844 43.84 50.15 71.44
N GLY A 845 43.90 50.75 70.25
CA GLY A 845 45.04 51.56 69.80
C GLY A 845 44.94 52.94 70.45
N ILE A 846 46.03 53.35 71.12
CA ILE A 846 46.23 54.58 71.92
C ILE A 846 45.47 55.81 71.40
#